data_AF-A0A847GGR9-F1
#
_entry.id   AF-A0A847GGR9-F1
#
_cell.length_a   1.000
_cell.length_b   1.000
_cell.length_c   1.000
_cell.angle_alpha   90.00
_cell.angle_beta   90.00
_cell.angle_gamma   90.00
#
_symmetry.space_group_name_H-M   'P 1'
#
loop_
_entity.id
_entity.type
_entity.pdbx_description
1 polymer ?
#
loop_
_entity_poly.entity_id
_entity_poly.type
_entity_poly.pdbx_seq_one_letter_code
_entity_poly.pdbx_strand_id
1 'polypeptide(L)'
;AKRGMLTDVVAAVRLKADELAGRLKRPVRVAVRIPSSPAGCRNLGVDLADWTARGLVDFVTAAPFLASDFAMPLEELRALMGEKKVPLYAGIEIGHSGKNHSEASLHAAGLGLLDSGADGLYLFNFPCWRESRQAPPWYWVPPMRNSTLLARGALEFPLINGHHRIGGVDLPAPLPVTLGPGESAELPLRLPAAAVEGFESVLAAAIILEAEGTLEAAFNGAAPGDGGSLPADAIRAGENTLQLRNTGNAPATLNRAALALTLPPVAPTVFPELPPEQCIHISEKGSDENPGTLEQPVKTLGRAGDIRKERELGVEHDVCYWLHEGTYRSEKIYGMLDTAEAMHNPDYYGNRTYYVRAWPGEKPVISNGEKITGWQPHAQGIWKTPRLKYSPRSDIYVNGVRAKRARGKFPEGWRLWGDTKHIDGIAGYHIPGMAMAEWSKPEDLQVGYFNSWAHMVCLVNRVIPDGDGGAYIIMKQPSFFLGLHKEGVQATTPAYLENAIELLDEPGEYYVDWEKQVVYYYPRDGEDLETAWATFGDWRSGVGIPGNTWIEGVIFADVGPDLSPNRMDTQANFAIGMSIFRNLFERDGFLVNLHNEYERNIGGVTVSHSHNVRFIGCTFTRFDGPALNIPNARGLVVDGCTFDDIGGTAIQIGDVSQFSHHPFSINWTTRDNVVANCVIRNCGVLQEGSVGIFVGYANGTVIANNEIYNLPYSGISVGWGWGEEDAGGGNYPIPFKYATPTPSGANRIENNHIYNVMQKRDDGGGVYTLGNQPGTVILGNHIHDNGPGGPGGIYLDEGSGYIEVTGNRVYDVVKPMNYNNHAQDRISTCFEHGNSWNE
;
A
#
# COMPACT_ATOMS: atom_id res chain seq x y z
N ALA A 1 27.16 -17.39 -47.67
CA ALA A 1 28.10 -16.44 -48.33
C ALA A 1 27.77 -14.94 -48.11
N LYS A 2 26.74 -14.55 -47.33
CA LYS A 2 26.41 -13.12 -47.09
C LYS A 2 26.51 -12.62 -45.63
N ARG A 3 27.01 -13.44 -44.68
CA ARG A 3 27.07 -13.09 -43.23
C ARG A 3 27.81 -11.78 -42.92
N GLY A 4 28.88 -11.46 -43.66
CA GLY A 4 29.64 -10.21 -43.44
C GLY A 4 28.87 -8.92 -43.74
N MET A 5 27.89 -8.95 -44.66
CA MET A 5 27.23 -7.73 -45.13
C MET A 5 26.37 -7.06 -44.06
N LEU A 6 25.68 -7.83 -43.21
CA LEU A 6 24.88 -7.25 -42.11
C LEU A 6 25.79 -6.67 -41.02
N THR A 7 26.88 -7.37 -40.69
CA THR A 7 27.89 -6.88 -39.75
C THR A 7 28.48 -5.54 -40.19
N ASP A 8 28.82 -5.39 -41.48
CA ASP A 8 29.36 -4.14 -42.00
C ASP A 8 28.35 -2.99 -41.88
N VAL A 9 27.06 -3.26 -42.08
CA VAL A 9 25.99 -2.27 -41.85
C VAL A 9 25.92 -1.86 -40.39
N VAL A 10 25.90 -2.81 -39.45
CA VAL A 10 25.83 -2.49 -38.01
C VAL A 10 27.09 -1.73 -37.56
N ALA A 11 28.27 -2.09 -38.08
CA ALA A 11 29.51 -1.36 -37.81
C ALA A 11 29.46 0.08 -38.33
N ALA A 12 28.91 0.31 -39.52
CA ALA A 12 28.72 1.65 -40.07
C ALA A 12 27.73 2.48 -39.23
N VAL A 13 26.64 1.86 -38.74
CA VAL A 13 25.68 2.51 -37.84
C VAL A 13 26.34 2.90 -36.52
N ARG A 14 27.12 2.01 -35.90
CA ARG A 14 27.89 2.30 -34.68
C ARG A 14 28.80 3.50 -34.85
N LEU A 15 29.57 3.54 -35.94
CA LEU A 15 30.44 4.68 -36.25
C LEU A 15 29.65 5.99 -36.33
N LYS A 16 28.47 6.00 -36.98
CA LYS A 16 27.61 7.19 -37.04
C LYS A 16 26.99 7.57 -35.70
N ALA A 17 26.65 6.59 -34.87
CA ALA A 17 26.20 6.83 -33.51
C ALA A 17 27.31 7.48 -32.67
N ASP A 18 28.57 7.04 -32.79
CA ASP A 18 29.72 7.63 -32.11
C ASP A 18 29.98 9.08 -32.55
N GLU A 19 29.99 9.33 -33.87
CA GLU A 19 30.11 10.68 -34.42
C GLU A 19 29.01 11.61 -33.88
N LEU A 20 27.76 11.12 -33.85
CA LEU A 20 26.62 11.89 -33.36
C LEU A 20 26.69 12.12 -31.84
N ALA A 21 27.11 11.12 -31.06
CA ALA A 21 27.31 11.24 -29.63
C ALA A 21 28.35 12.31 -29.30
N GLY A 22 29.46 12.35 -30.05
CA GLY A 22 30.49 13.37 -29.92
C GLY A 22 29.99 14.80 -30.20
N ARG A 23 29.05 14.94 -31.15
CA ARG A 23 28.37 16.22 -31.46
C ARG A 23 27.34 16.63 -30.41
N LEU A 24 26.50 15.70 -29.97
CA LEU A 24 25.43 15.97 -29.01
C LEU A 24 25.92 16.07 -27.56
N LYS A 25 27.17 15.66 -27.29
CA LYS A 25 27.75 15.56 -25.94
C LYS A 25 26.91 14.69 -25.00
N ARG A 26 26.24 13.68 -25.57
CA ARG A 26 25.49 12.64 -24.85
C ARG A 26 25.59 11.31 -25.59
N PRO A 27 25.47 10.16 -24.89
CA PRO A 27 25.51 8.86 -25.54
C PRO A 27 24.40 8.68 -26.59
N VAL A 28 24.74 8.06 -27.71
CA VAL A 28 23.78 7.57 -28.71
C VAL A 28 23.92 6.05 -28.75
N ARG A 29 22.84 5.35 -28.40
CA ARG A 29 22.82 3.89 -28.28
C ARG A 29 22.40 3.24 -29.59
N VAL A 30 23.00 2.11 -29.93
CA VAL A 30 22.65 1.27 -31.08
C VAL A 30 21.94 0.02 -30.59
N ALA A 31 20.77 -0.24 -31.14
CA ALA A 31 19.93 -1.38 -30.78
C ALA A 31 19.57 -2.19 -32.02
N VAL A 32 19.40 -3.50 -31.85
CA VAL A 32 18.99 -4.41 -32.93
C VAL A 32 17.86 -5.33 -32.47
N ARG A 33 16.93 -5.62 -33.38
CA ARG A 33 15.93 -6.68 -33.21
C ARG A 33 16.32 -7.88 -34.07
N ILE A 34 16.42 -9.05 -33.46
CA ILE A 34 16.92 -10.29 -34.06
C ILE A 34 15.87 -11.41 -33.92
N PRO A 35 15.96 -12.49 -34.71
CA PRO A 35 15.13 -13.69 -34.52
C PRO A 35 15.23 -14.25 -33.09
N SER A 36 14.17 -14.93 -32.63
CA SER A 36 14.09 -15.48 -31.27
C SER A 36 15.00 -16.70 -31.00
N SER A 37 15.75 -17.18 -31.99
CA SER A 37 16.64 -18.35 -31.84
C SER A 37 17.99 -18.21 -32.55
N PRO A 38 19.03 -18.94 -32.08
CA PRO A 38 20.29 -19.10 -32.80
C PRO A 38 20.14 -19.58 -34.24
N ALA A 39 19.21 -20.51 -34.48
CA ALA A 39 18.95 -21.05 -35.82
C ALA A 39 18.39 -19.97 -36.75
N GLY A 40 17.41 -19.18 -36.29
CA GLY A 40 16.86 -18.06 -37.03
C GLY A 40 17.91 -16.98 -37.31
N CYS A 41 18.74 -16.66 -36.32
CA CYS A 41 19.88 -15.73 -36.51
C CYS A 41 20.82 -16.22 -37.61
N ARG A 42 21.20 -17.52 -37.59
CA ARG A 42 22.04 -18.11 -38.64
C ARG A 42 21.39 -18.08 -40.01
N ASN A 43 20.07 -18.29 -40.10
CA ASN A 43 19.32 -18.29 -41.35
C ASN A 43 19.26 -16.89 -41.98
N LEU A 44 19.09 -15.84 -41.16
CA LEU A 44 19.10 -14.45 -41.61
C LEU A 44 20.50 -13.84 -41.74
N GLY A 45 21.55 -14.54 -41.29
CA GLY A 45 22.93 -14.06 -41.34
C GLY A 45 23.27 -13.03 -40.26
N VAL A 46 22.56 -13.06 -39.12
CA VAL A 46 22.88 -12.28 -37.92
C VAL A 46 24.08 -12.91 -37.22
N ASP A 47 25.17 -12.15 -37.07
CA ASP A 47 26.41 -12.58 -36.39
C ASP A 47 26.52 -11.93 -35.02
N LEU A 48 25.68 -12.43 -34.09
CA LEU A 48 25.52 -11.84 -32.77
C LEU A 48 26.83 -11.83 -31.97
N ALA A 49 27.65 -12.88 -32.14
CA ALA A 49 28.95 -13.00 -31.48
C ALA A 49 29.92 -11.89 -31.90
N ASP A 50 30.02 -11.60 -33.20
CA ASP A 50 30.88 -10.50 -33.69
C ASP A 50 30.37 -9.14 -33.21
N TRP A 51 29.05 -8.93 -33.26
CA TRP A 51 28.43 -7.66 -32.90
C TRP A 51 28.65 -7.30 -31.43
N THR A 52 28.52 -8.26 -30.52
CA THR A 52 28.76 -8.03 -29.09
C THR A 52 30.26 -7.92 -28.78
N ALA A 53 31.09 -8.81 -29.33
CA ALA A 53 32.54 -8.80 -29.10
C ALA A 53 33.17 -7.46 -29.50
N ARG A 54 32.78 -6.90 -30.65
CA ARG A 54 33.24 -5.59 -31.13
C ARG A 54 32.50 -4.41 -30.52
N GLY A 55 31.48 -4.63 -29.70
CA GLY A 55 30.67 -3.57 -29.09
C GLY A 55 29.89 -2.74 -30.11
N LEU A 56 29.43 -3.35 -31.20
CA LEU A 56 28.66 -2.67 -32.23
C LEU A 56 27.24 -2.33 -31.79
N VAL A 57 26.71 -3.09 -30.82
CA VAL A 57 25.37 -2.93 -30.25
C VAL A 57 25.44 -2.68 -28.76
N ASP A 58 24.54 -1.83 -28.27
CA ASP A 58 24.37 -1.50 -26.86
C ASP A 58 23.32 -2.39 -26.17
N PHE A 59 22.32 -2.87 -26.91
CA PHE A 59 21.38 -3.90 -26.46
C PHE A 59 20.74 -4.63 -27.65
N VAL A 60 20.19 -5.81 -27.36
CA VAL A 60 19.62 -6.73 -28.35
C VAL A 60 18.19 -7.09 -27.94
N THR A 61 17.28 -7.18 -28.91
CA THR A 61 15.91 -7.66 -28.69
C THR A 61 15.65 -8.91 -29.52
N ALA A 62 15.44 -10.05 -28.86
CA ALA A 62 15.01 -11.29 -29.50
C ALA A 62 13.50 -11.27 -29.70
N ALA A 63 13.01 -11.36 -30.93
CA ALA A 63 11.59 -11.30 -31.22
C ALA A 63 11.20 -12.20 -32.40
N PRO A 64 10.03 -12.86 -32.34
CA PRO A 64 9.43 -13.53 -33.49
C PRO A 64 8.79 -12.51 -34.43
N PHE A 65 8.38 -12.95 -35.62
CA PHE A 65 7.59 -12.11 -36.53
C PHE A 65 6.10 -12.16 -36.19
N LEU A 66 5.51 -11.03 -35.76
CA LEU A 66 4.06 -10.79 -35.56
C LEU A 66 3.28 -11.76 -34.64
N ALA A 67 3.91 -12.77 -34.04
CA ALA A 67 3.26 -13.73 -33.16
C ALA A 67 4.16 -14.07 -31.97
N SER A 68 3.81 -13.58 -30.79
CA SER A 68 4.57 -13.73 -29.54
C SER A 68 4.87 -15.19 -29.22
N ASP A 69 6.12 -15.46 -28.86
CA ASP A 69 6.52 -16.67 -28.15
C ASP A 69 6.32 -16.44 -26.64
N PHE A 70 5.98 -17.51 -25.91
CA PHE A 70 5.85 -17.47 -24.44
C PHE A 70 7.06 -18.09 -23.74
N ALA A 71 7.93 -18.74 -24.50
CA ALA A 71 9.24 -19.23 -24.07
C ALA A 71 10.22 -19.08 -25.24
N MET A 72 11.43 -18.60 -24.97
CA MET A 72 12.48 -18.42 -25.99
C MET A 72 13.80 -19.05 -25.50
N PRO A 73 14.65 -19.57 -26.41
CA PRO A 73 15.97 -20.09 -26.05
C PRO A 73 16.98 -18.94 -25.81
N LEU A 74 16.69 -18.05 -24.87
CA LEU A 74 17.52 -16.86 -24.62
C LEU A 74 18.87 -17.20 -24.00
N GLU A 75 18.97 -18.29 -23.25
CA GLU A 75 20.25 -18.79 -22.73
C GLU A 75 21.20 -19.16 -23.87
N GLU A 76 20.71 -19.82 -24.92
CA GLU A 76 21.51 -20.14 -26.11
C GLU A 76 21.96 -18.88 -26.85
N LEU A 77 21.08 -17.87 -26.97
CA LEU A 77 21.45 -16.58 -27.55
C LEU A 77 22.50 -15.86 -26.69
N ARG A 78 22.37 -15.90 -25.37
CA ARG A 78 23.32 -15.31 -24.43
C ARG A 78 24.68 -16.00 -24.53
N ALA A 79 24.71 -17.32 -24.67
CA ALA A 79 25.95 -18.06 -24.93
C ALA A 79 26.64 -17.61 -26.23
N LEU A 80 25.88 -17.30 -27.29
CA LEU A 80 26.43 -16.74 -28.53
C LEU A 80 27.00 -15.33 -28.36
N MET A 81 26.43 -14.52 -27.46
CA MET A 81 26.87 -13.14 -27.21
C MET A 81 28.22 -13.05 -26.49
N GLY A 82 28.72 -14.16 -25.92
CA GLY A 82 29.98 -14.22 -25.20
C GLY A 82 29.94 -13.52 -23.83
N GLU A 83 31.11 -13.26 -23.26
CA GLU A 83 31.24 -12.79 -21.86
C GLU A 83 30.82 -11.33 -21.64
N LYS A 84 30.77 -10.52 -22.70
CA LYS A 84 30.41 -9.10 -22.57
C LYS A 84 28.92 -8.98 -22.25
N LYS A 85 28.60 -8.40 -21.10
CA LYS A 85 27.22 -8.14 -20.65
C LYS A 85 26.54 -7.08 -21.52
N VAL A 86 25.96 -7.51 -22.63
CA VAL A 86 25.04 -6.73 -23.46
C VAL A 86 23.61 -7.14 -23.08
N PRO A 87 22.71 -6.20 -22.71
CA PRO A 87 21.33 -6.52 -22.38
C PRO A 87 20.61 -7.24 -23.52
N LEU A 88 19.94 -8.33 -23.18
CA LEU A 88 19.09 -9.14 -24.06
C LEU A 88 17.64 -9.04 -23.62
N TYR A 89 16.85 -8.27 -24.37
CA TYR A 89 15.41 -8.12 -24.16
C TYR A 89 14.61 -9.14 -24.98
N ALA A 90 13.45 -9.53 -24.47
CA ALA A 90 12.50 -10.38 -25.19
C ALA A 90 11.34 -9.56 -25.75
N GLY A 91 11.09 -9.72 -27.05
CA GLY A 91 10.04 -9.02 -27.78
C GLY A 91 8.69 -9.71 -27.66
N ILE A 92 7.68 -8.96 -27.22
CA ILE A 92 6.27 -9.34 -27.27
C ILE A 92 5.66 -8.58 -28.45
N GLU A 93 5.00 -9.32 -29.33
CA GLU A 93 4.36 -8.81 -30.54
C GLU A 93 2.88 -8.46 -30.30
N ILE A 94 2.20 -8.10 -31.39
CA ILE A 94 0.78 -7.69 -31.40
C ILE A 94 -0.17 -8.72 -30.75
N GLY A 95 0.21 -9.99 -30.73
CA GLY A 95 -0.68 -11.08 -30.36
C GLY A 95 -0.02 -12.46 -30.50
N HIS A 96 -0.84 -13.51 -30.43
CA HIS A 96 -0.40 -14.90 -30.58
C HIS A 96 -1.45 -15.68 -31.35
N SER A 97 -1.01 -16.61 -32.22
CA SER A 97 -1.92 -17.49 -32.97
C SER A 97 -3.04 -16.74 -33.73
N GLY A 98 -2.75 -15.55 -34.27
CA GLY A 98 -3.71 -14.70 -34.97
C GLY A 98 -4.70 -13.92 -34.07
N LYS A 99 -4.55 -13.98 -32.74
CA LYS A 99 -5.38 -13.26 -31.76
C LYS A 99 -4.58 -12.14 -31.08
N ASN A 100 -5.22 -11.01 -30.80
CA ASN A 100 -4.64 -9.97 -29.95
C ASN A 100 -4.50 -10.46 -28.52
N HIS A 101 -3.45 -10.03 -27.82
CA HIS A 101 -3.23 -10.39 -26.41
C HIS A 101 -4.40 -9.96 -25.52
N SER A 102 -4.79 -10.76 -24.52
CA SER A 102 -5.57 -10.30 -23.36
C SER A 102 -4.60 -9.84 -22.25
N GLU A 103 -5.10 -9.31 -21.12
CA GLU A 103 -4.25 -9.10 -19.93
C GLU A 103 -3.56 -10.41 -19.55
N ALA A 104 -4.35 -11.48 -19.42
CA ALA A 104 -3.89 -12.80 -19.03
C ALA A 104 -2.79 -13.37 -19.95
N SER A 105 -2.95 -13.24 -21.28
CA SER A 105 -1.95 -13.76 -22.21
C SER A 105 -0.75 -12.82 -22.39
N LEU A 106 -0.92 -11.50 -22.18
CA LEU A 106 0.20 -10.56 -22.15
C LEU A 106 1.09 -10.80 -20.92
N HIS A 107 0.47 -10.99 -19.76
CA HIS A 107 1.18 -11.24 -18.51
C HIS A 107 1.86 -12.60 -18.51
N ALA A 108 1.19 -13.63 -19.02
CA ALA A 108 1.77 -14.96 -19.17
C ALA A 108 2.96 -14.96 -20.16
N ALA A 109 2.88 -14.20 -21.27
CA ALA A 109 4.02 -14.01 -22.16
C ALA A 109 5.18 -13.30 -21.45
N GLY A 110 4.91 -12.21 -20.73
CA GLY A 110 5.93 -11.51 -19.96
C GLY A 110 6.62 -12.42 -18.93
N LEU A 111 5.83 -13.24 -18.23
CA LEU A 111 6.34 -14.14 -17.19
C LEU A 111 7.22 -15.24 -17.78
N GLY A 112 6.76 -15.89 -18.85
CA GLY A 112 7.52 -16.94 -19.52
C GLY A 112 8.80 -16.43 -20.19
N LEU A 113 8.81 -15.19 -20.69
CA LEU A 113 10.01 -14.58 -21.29
C LEU A 113 11.02 -14.12 -20.25
N LEU A 114 10.58 -13.62 -19.09
CA LEU A 114 11.46 -13.34 -17.97
C LEU A 114 12.07 -14.64 -17.41
N ASP A 115 11.27 -15.71 -17.25
CA ASP A 115 11.74 -17.05 -16.86
C ASP A 115 12.73 -17.65 -17.87
N SER A 116 12.58 -17.31 -19.16
CA SER A 116 13.53 -17.67 -20.21
C SER A 116 14.90 -16.98 -20.08
N GLY A 117 15.05 -16.00 -19.17
CA GLY A 117 16.32 -15.30 -18.90
C GLY A 117 16.46 -13.96 -19.61
N ALA A 118 15.35 -13.29 -19.94
CA ALA A 118 15.37 -11.94 -20.50
C ALA A 118 15.81 -10.90 -19.45
N ASP A 119 16.64 -9.94 -19.86
CA ASP A 119 17.03 -8.80 -19.02
C ASP A 119 15.90 -7.74 -18.91
N GLY A 120 14.82 -7.92 -19.66
CA GLY A 120 13.65 -7.04 -19.74
C GLY A 120 12.77 -7.36 -20.95
N LEU A 121 11.62 -6.72 -21.02
CA LEU A 121 10.62 -6.95 -22.06
C LEU A 121 10.56 -5.77 -23.04
N TYR A 122 10.33 -6.07 -24.31
CA TYR A 122 10.14 -5.10 -25.38
C TYR A 122 8.75 -5.29 -25.99
N LEU A 123 7.88 -4.29 -25.91
CA LEU A 123 6.54 -4.35 -26.51
C LEU A 123 6.56 -3.77 -27.92
N PHE A 124 6.46 -4.62 -28.95
CA PHE A 124 6.37 -4.22 -30.34
C PHE A 124 4.92 -4.28 -30.83
N ASN A 125 4.53 -3.37 -31.73
CA ASN A 125 3.15 -3.19 -32.19
C ASN A 125 2.11 -2.89 -31.09
N PHE A 126 2.53 -2.66 -29.83
CA PHE A 126 1.61 -2.41 -28.71
C PHE A 126 0.60 -1.28 -28.95
N PRO A 127 0.99 -0.11 -29.51
CA PRO A 127 0.02 0.92 -29.87
C PRO A 127 -0.99 0.47 -30.94
N CYS A 128 -0.57 -0.38 -31.88
CA CYS A 128 -1.38 -0.77 -33.04
C CYS A 128 -2.55 -1.69 -32.67
N TRP A 129 -2.37 -2.66 -31.76
CA TRP A 129 -3.52 -3.48 -31.32
C TRP A 129 -4.33 -2.84 -30.21
N ARG A 130 -3.77 -1.89 -29.46
CA ARG A 130 -4.57 -1.05 -28.56
C ARG A 130 -5.72 -0.37 -29.29
N GLU A 131 -5.52 0.07 -30.52
CA GLU A 131 -6.57 0.70 -31.35
C GLU A 131 -7.79 -0.22 -31.58
N SER A 132 -7.65 -1.54 -31.36
CA SER A 132 -8.75 -2.50 -31.42
C SER A 132 -9.52 -2.67 -30.10
N ARG A 133 -9.07 -2.03 -29.02
CA ARG A 133 -9.67 -2.14 -27.68
C ARG A 133 -10.59 -0.96 -27.40
N GLN A 134 -11.64 -1.21 -26.60
CA GLN A 134 -12.57 -0.18 -26.16
C GLN A 134 -11.90 0.89 -25.29
N ALA A 135 -10.93 0.49 -24.46
CA ALA A 135 -10.12 1.36 -23.63
C ALA A 135 -8.61 1.01 -23.76
N PRO A 136 -7.71 2.00 -23.68
CA PRO A 136 -6.26 1.77 -23.60
C PRO A 136 -5.89 0.86 -22.41
N PRO A 137 -5.21 -0.29 -22.61
CA PRO A 137 -4.87 -1.23 -21.56
C PRO A 137 -3.63 -0.80 -20.77
N TRP A 138 -3.58 0.46 -20.34
CA TRP A 138 -2.40 1.03 -19.69
C TRP A 138 -2.06 0.30 -18.39
N TYR A 139 -3.06 -0.15 -17.64
CA TYR A 139 -2.86 -0.88 -16.40
C TYR A 139 -2.30 -2.31 -16.60
N TRP A 140 -2.29 -2.84 -17.83
CA TRP A 140 -1.66 -4.13 -18.12
C TRP A 140 -0.12 -4.04 -18.16
N VAL A 141 0.42 -2.85 -18.41
CA VAL A 141 1.85 -2.63 -18.66
C VAL A 141 2.70 -2.54 -17.38
N PRO A 142 2.30 -1.81 -16.32
CA PRO A 142 3.12 -1.67 -15.13
C PRO A 142 3.55 -2.99 -14.48
N PRO A 143 2.69 -4.03 -14.36
CA PRO A 143 3.11 -5.33 -13.87
C PRO A 143 4.28 -5.95 -14.64
N MET A 144 4.42 -5.66 -15.94
CA MET A 144 5.43 -6.25 -16.81
C MET A 144 6.89 -5.93 -16.43
N ARG A 145 7.12 -5.02 -15.47
CA ARG A 145 8.46 -4.71 -14.95
C ARG A 145 9.04 -5.79 -14.04
N ASN A 146 8.21 -6.71 -13.53
CA ASN A 146 8.63 -7.69 -12.52
C ASN A 146 7.76 -8.97 -12.59
N SER A 147 8.38 -10.14 -12.61
CA SER A 147 7.71 -11.44 -12.58
C SER A 147 6.77 -11.61 -11.38
N THR A 148 7.13 -11.09 -10.19
CA THR A 148 6.25 -11.14 -9.00
C THR A 148 4.96 -10.36 -9.21
N LEU A 149 4.98 -9.25 -9.96
CA LEU A 149 3.78 -8.48 -10.27
C LEU A 149 2.94 -9.13 -11.38
N LEU A 150 3.55 -9.96 -12.22
CA LEU A 150 2.90 -10.71 -13.30
C LEU A 150 2.24 -12.00 -12.82
N ALA A 151 2.77 -12.63 -11.76
CA ALA A 151 2.26 -13.88 -11.19
C ALA A 151 1.01 -13.65 -10.32
N ARG A 152 -0.07 -13.11 -10.91
CA ARG A 152 -1.32 -12.81 -10.21
C ARG A 152 -2.52 -12.89 -11.14
N GLY A 153 -3.71 -13.04 -10.58
CA GLY A 153 -4.96 -13.03 -11.33
C GLY A 153 -5.01 -14.12 -12.42
N ALA A 154 -5.70 -13.84 -13.52
CA ALA A 154 -5.80 -14.78 -14.63
C ALA A 154 -4.53 -14.77 -15.50
N LEU A 155 -3.99 -15.95 -15.80
CA LEU A 155 -2.91 -16.16 -16.78
C LEU A 155 -3.37 -17.14 -17.84
N GLU A 156 -3.00 -16.89 -19.11
CA GLU A 156 -3.28 -17.82 -20.22
C GLU A 156 -2.00 -18.13 -20.97
N PHE A 157 -1.56 -19.39 -20.94
CA PHE A 157 -0.38 -19.92 -21.64
C PHE A 157 -0.83 -20.71 -22.88
N PRO A 158 -0.88 -20.09 -24.08
CA PRO A 158 -1.28 -20.74 -25.31
C PRO A 158 -0.15 -21.59 -25.92
N LEU A 159 -0.51 -22.72 -26.52
CA LEU A 159 0.30 -23.37 -27.53
C LEU A 159 0.24 -22.56 -28.82
N ILE A 160 1.41 -22.31 -29.42
CA ILE A 160 1.47 -21.43 -30.58
C ILE A 160 1.01 -22.14 -31.86
N ASN A 161 0.23 -21.42 -32.65
CA ASN A 161 -0.18 -21.79 -34.00
C ASN A 161 0.77 -21.19 -35.06
N GLY A 162 0.95 -21.88 -36.19
CA GLY A 162 1.79 -21.45 -37.31
C GLY A 162 1.36 -20.14 -38.00
N HIS A 163 0.23 -19.55 -37.63
CA HIS A 163 -0.23 -18.26 -38.16
C HIS A 163 0.83 -17.14 -37.96
N HIS A 164 1.10 -16.38 -39.03
CA HIS A 164 2.14 -15.35 -39.12
C HIS A 164 3.60 -15.81 -38.97
N ARG A 165 3.90 -17.10 -38.80
CA ARG A 165 5.29 -17.56 -38.60
C ARG A 165 6.07 -17.70 -39.90
N ILE A 166 7.35 -17.35 -39.84
CA ILE A 166 8.33 -17.50 -40.93
C ILE A 166 9.13 -18.77 -40.69
N GLY A 167 8.93 -19.77 -41.57
CA GLY A 167 9.64 -21.04 -41.51
C GLY A 167 11.17 -20.90 -41.53
N GLY A 168 11.84 -21.60 -40.62
CA GLY A 168 13.31 -21.58 -40.48
C GLY A 168 13.87 -20.30 -39.84
N VAL A 169 13.03 -19.35 -39.45
CA VAL A 169 13.41 -18.14 -38.72
C VAL A 169 12.79 -18.15 -37.32
N ASP A 170 11.47 -18.28 -37.25
CA ASP A 170 10.73 -18.35 -35.99
C ASP A 170 10.77 -19.77 -35.39
N LEU A 171 10.44 -19.89 -34.10
CA LEU A 171 10.34 -21.18 -33.43
C LEU A 171 9.22 -22.05 -34.05
N PRO A 172 9.39 -23.38 -34.10
CA PRO A 172 8.35 -24.29 -34.59
C PRO A 172 7.02 -24.09 -33.85
N ALA A 173 5.91 -24.10 -34.59
CA ALA A 173 4.59 -24.04 -34.01
C ALA A 173 4.02 -25.46 -33.80
N PRO A 174 3.60 -25.83 -32.58
CA PRO A 174 2.95 -27.13 -32.34
C PRO A 174 1.54 -27.26 -32.94
N LEU A 175 0.92 -26.15 -33.36
CA LEU A 175 -0.44 -26.11 -33.91
C LEU A 175 -0.50 -25.46 -35.31
N PRO A 176 -1.53 -25.77 -36.13
CA PRO A 176 -2.53 -26.82 -35.91
C PRO A 176 -1.91 -28.22 -36.04
N VAL A 177 -2.51 -29.20 -35.35
CA VAL A 177 -2.15 -30.61 -35.49
C VAL A 177 -3.39 -31.41 -35.88
N THR A 178 -3.27 -32.22 -36.94
CA THR A 178 -4.34 -33.11 -37.41
C THR A 178 -3.93 -34.55 -37.14
N LEU A 179 -4.80 -35.29 -36.46
CA LEU A 179 -4.60 -36.69 -36.09
C LEU A 179 -5.61 -37.57 -36.83
N GLY A 180 -5.15 -38.62 -37.49
CA GLY A 180 -5.99 -39.68 -38.01
C GLY A 180 -6.66 -40.51 -36.90
N PRO A 181 -7.67 -41.33 -37.22
CA PRO A 181 -8.34 -42.18 -36.23
C PRO A 181 -7.35 -43.07 -35.47
N GLY A 182 -7.36 -43.01 -34.14
CA GLY A 182 -6.47 -43.77 -33.26
C GLY A 182 -5.06 -43.21 -33.10
N GLU A 183 -4.68 -42.16 -33.85
CA GLU A 183 -3.39 -41.48 -33.68
C GLU A 183 -3.36 -40.62 -32.41
N SER A 184 -2.15 -40.43 -31.90
CA SER A 184 -1.88 -39.60 -30.73
C SER A 184 -0.77 -38.60 -31.01
N ALA A 185 -0.79 -37.48 -30.29
CA ALA A 185 0.30 -36.52 -30.26
C ALA A 185 0.59 -36.05 -28.83
N GLU A 186 1.84 -35.67 -28.59
CA GLU A 186 2.29 -35.02 -27.37
C GLU A 186 2.75 -33.62 -27.71
N LEU A 187 2.10 -32.62 -27.12
CA LEU A 187 2.40 -31.21 -27.36
C LEU A 187 3.06 -30.62 -26.10
N PRO A 188 4.32 -30.17 -26.17
CA PRO A 188 5.02 -29.62 -25.03
C PRO A 188 4.51 -28.21 -24.71
N LEU A 189 4.35 -27.92 -23.42
CA LEU A 189 3.99 -26.61 -22.89
C LEU A 189 4.90 -26.30 -21.71
N ARG A 190 5.65 -25.20 -21.79
CA ARG A 190 6.53 -24.77 -20.69
C ARG A 190 5.82 -23.74 -19.82
N LEU A 191 5.88 -23.93 -18.50
CA LEU A 191 5.38 -22.98 -17.52
C LEU A 191 6.52 -22.33 -16.72
N PRO A 192 6.47 -21.01 -16.52
CA PRO A 192 7.46 -20.32 -15.70
C PRO A 192 7.29 -20.70 -14.23
N ALA A 193 8.40 -20.82 -13.50
CA ALA A 193 8.39 -21.21 -12.08
C ALA A 193 7.48 -20.30 -11.24
N ALA A 194 7.57 -18.99 -11.45
CA ALA A 194 6.77 -17.99 -10.74
C ALA A 194 5.25 -18.12 -10.94
N ALA A 195 4.76 -18.86 -11.94
CA ALA A 195 3.31 -19.08 -12.12
C ALA A 195 2.76 -20.27 -11.32
N VAL A 196 3.62 -21.19 -10.85
CA VAL A 196 3.21 -22.51 -10.36
C VAL A 196 4.01 -23.05 -9.16
N GLU A 197 5.16 -22.46 -8.82
CA GLU A 197 5.88 -22.80 -7.58
C GLU A 197 5.08 -22.30 -6.37
N GLY A 198 4.87 -23.19 -5.38
CA GLY A 198 3.99 -22.92 -4.24
C GLY A 198 2.51 -23.03 -4.63
N PHE A 199 2.08 -24.22 -5.06
CA PHE A 199 0.75 -24.51 -5.63
C PHE A 199 -0.45 -24.07 -4.79
N GLU A 200 -0.26 -23.81 -3.48
CA GLU A 200 -1.27 -23.14 -2.63
C GLU A 200 -1.73 -21.78 -3.21
N SER A 201 -0.94 -21.21 -4.12
CA SER A 201 -1.25 -19.99 -4.86
C SER A 201 -2.02 -20.21 -6.17
N VAL A 202 -2.28 -21.43 -6.63
CA VAL A 202 -3.11 -21.67 -7.82
C VAL A 202 -4.54 -21.95 -7.38
N LEU A 203 -5.43 -20.97 -7.55
CA LEU A 203 -6.84 -21.07 -7.17
C LEU A 203 -7.63 -21.97 -8.11
N ALA A 204 -7.29 -21.97 -9.40
CA ALA A 204 -7.91 -22.81 -10.40
C ALA A 204 -6.99 -23.00 -11.61
N ALA A 205 -7.13 -24.13 -12.29
CA ALA A 205 -6.48 -24.38 -13.57
C ALA A 205 -7.38 -25.13 -14.55
N ALA A 206 -7.29 -24.78 -15.83
CA ALA A 206 -8.06 -25.44 -16.88
C ALA A 206 -7.30 -25.47 -18.22
N ILE A 207 -7.43 -26.56 -18.98
CA ILE A 207 -6.99 -26.63 -20.36
C ILE A 207 -8.14 -26.23 -21.30
N ILE A 208 -7.92 -25.18 -22.08
CA ILE A 208 -8.85 -24.69 -23.10
C ILE A 208 -8.45 -25.31 -24.43
N LEU A 209 -9.37 -26.03 -25.08
CA LEU A 209 -9.15 -26.68 -26.37
C LEU A 209 -10.19 -26.19 -27.41
N GLU A 210 -9.73 -25.77 -28.58
CA GLU A 210 -10.60 -25.54 -29.76
C GLU A 210 -10.21 -26.56 -30.84
N ALA A 211 -11.02 -27.60 -30.99
CA ALA A 211 -10.79 -28.71 -31.92
C ALA A 211 -11.96 -28.94 -32.87
N GLU A 212 -11.65 -29.42 -34.07
CA GLU A 212 -12.59 -29.96 -35.03
C GLU A 212 -12.49 -31.49 -34.99
N GLY A 213 -13.60 -32.18 -34.70
CA GLY A 213 -13.61 -33.63 -34.51
C GLY A 213 -13.48 -34.05 -33.04
N THR A 214 -13.27 -35.34 -32.80
CA THR A 214 -13.28 -35.92 -31.45
C THR A 214 -11.86 -36.19 -30.97
N LEU A 215 -11.42 -35.46 -29.96
CA LEU A 215 -10.12 -35.65 -29.30
C LEU A 215 -10.34 -35.90 -27.81
N GLU A 216 -9.69 -36.94 -27.29
CA GLU A 216 -9.42 -37.07 -25.86
C GLU A 216 -8.12 -36.36 -25.52
N ALA A 217 -8.11 -35.67 -24.38
CA ALA A 217 -6.94 -34.96 -23.88
C ALA A 217 -6.55 -35.47 -22.50
N ALA A 218 -5.25 -35.47 -22.23
CA ALA A 218 -4.70 -35.54 -20.89
C ALA A 218 -3.60 -34.49 -20.74
N PHE A 219 -3.46 -33.90 -19.56
CA PHE A 219 -2.39 -32.97 -19.23
C PHE A 219 -1.52 -33.59 -18.17
N ASN A 220 -0.25 -33.85 -18.49
CA ASN A 220 0.67 -34.63 -17.66
C ASN A 220 0.06 -35.97 -17.18
N GLY A 221 -0.77 -36.60 -18.01
CA GLY A 221 -1.45 -37.86 -17.69
C GLY A 221 -2.78 -37.73 -16.93
N ALA A 222 -3.18 -36.52 -16.50
CA ALA A 222 -4.48 -36.28 -15.90
C ALA A 222 -5.53 -35.90 -16.96
N ALA A 223 -6.67 -36.60 -16.96
CA ALA A 223 -7.79 -36.25 -17.83
C ALA A 223 -8.49 -34.97 -17.32
N PRO A 224 -8.74 -33.97 -18.19
CA PRO A 224 -9.48 -32.77 -17.80
C PRO A 224 -10.92 -33.10 -17.38
N GLY A 225 -11.40 -32.45 -16.33
CA GLY A 225 -12.80 -32.51 -15.89
C GLY A 225 -13.71 -31.57 -16.68
N ASP A 226 -14.90 -31.31 -16.12
CA ASP A 226 -15.85 -30.36 -16.69
C ASP A 226 -15.20 -28.98 -16.89
N GLY A 227 -15.49 -28.36 -18.03
CA GLY A 227 -14.90 -27.06 -18.41
C GLY A 227 -13.38 -27.10 -18.66
N GLY A 228 -12.78 -28.29 -18.76
CA GLY A 228 -11.33 -28.45 -18.94
C GLY A 228 -10.54 -28.35 -17.63
N SER A 229 -11.20 -28.40 -16.47
CA SER A 229 -10.57 -28.29 -15.15
C SER A 229 -9.46 -29.33 -14.94
N LEU A 230 -8.36 -28.92 -14.30
CA LEU A 230 -7.21 -29.78 -14.01
C LEU A 230 -6.96 -29.86 -12.51
N PRO A 231 -6.57 -31.03 -11.97
CA PRO A 231 -6.14 -31.13 -10.59
C PRO A 231 -4.78 -30.47 -10.40
N ALA A 232 -4.51 -30.02 -9.17
CA ALA A 232 -3.31 -29.28 -8.83
C ALA A 232 -2.00 -30.04 -9.15
N ASP A 233 -1.96 -31.33 -8.85
CA ASP A 233 -0.81 -32.20 -9.07
C ASP A 233 -0.51 -32.49 -10.55
N ALA A 234 -1.41 -32.17 -11.47
CA ALA A 234 -1.19 -32.29 -12.90
C ALA A 234 -0.33 -31.16 -13.48
N ILE A 235 -0.02 -30.10 -12.72
CA ILE A 235 0.66 -28.91 -13.24
C ILE A 235 1.99 -28.72 -12.50
N ARG A 236 3.06 -28.42 -13.25
CA ARG A 236 4.41 -28.25 -12.68
C ARG A 236 5.18 -27.16 -13.39
N ALA A 237 6.18 -26.60 -12.69
CA ALA A 237 7.15 -25.70 -13.29
C ALA A 237 7.95 -26.40 -14.40
N GLY A 238 8.36 -25.64 -15.42
CA GLY A 238 9.12 -26.17 -16.55
C GLY A 238 8.24 -26.94 -17.53
N GLU A 239 8.71 -28.11 -17.96
CA GLU A 239 8.11 -28.88 -19.06
C GLU A 239 6.85 -29.64 -18.63
N ASN A 240 5.75 -29.33 -19.31
CA ASN A 240 4.47 -30.02 -19.23
C ASN A 240 4.10 -30.59 -20.61
N THR A 241 3.17 -31.54 -20.63
CA THR A 241 2.77 -32.21 -21.87
C THR A 241 1.25 -32.30 -21.95
N LEU A 242 0.69 -31.78 -23.03
CA LEU A 242 -0.68 -32.06 -23.44
C LEU A 242 -0.65 -33.30 -24.35
N GLN A 243 -1.16 -34.42 -23.85
CA GLN A 243 -1.39 -35.62 -24.63
C GLN A 243 -2.75 -35.53 -25.33
N LEU A 244 -2.80 -35.85 -26.61
CA LEU A 244 -4.01 -35.90 -27.42
C LEU A 244 -4.14 -37.26 -28.06
N ARG A 245 -5.38 -37.77 -28.14
CA ARG A 245 -5.70 -38.97 -28.90
C ARG A 245 -6.99 -38.77 -29.67
N ASN A 246 -6.98 -39.10 -30.96
CA ASN A 246 -8.22 -39.15 -31.73
C ASN A 246 -8.97 -40.46 -31.45
N THR A 247 -10.07 -40.37 -30.72
CA THR A 247 -10.97 -41.50 -30.43
C THR A 247 -12.18 -41.56 -31.36
N GLY A 248 -12.29 -40.61 -32.29
CA GLY A 248 -13.28 -40.61 -33.35
C GLY A 248 -12.92 -41.56 -34.50
N ASN A 249 -13.82 -41.62 -35.49
CA ASN A 249 -13.69 -42.41 -36.71
C ASN A 249 -13.27 -41.59 -37.95
N ALA A 250 -12.97 -40.30 -37.77
CA ALA A 250 -12.52 -39.38 -38.80
C ALA A 250 -11.33 -38.55 -38.29
N PRO A 251 -10.51 -37.96 -39.18
CA PRO A 251 -9.44 -37.06 -38.77
C PRO A 251 -9.97 -35.93 -37.89
N ALA A 252 -9.22 -35.59 -36.84
CA ALA A 252 -9.53 -34.51 -35.92
C ALA A 252 -8.36 -33.52 -35.87
N THR A 253 -8.66 -32.23 -35.85
CA THR A 253 -7.67 -31.15 -35.86
C THR A 253 -7.79 -30.30 -34.61
N LEU A 254 -6.71 -30.16 -33.86
CA LEU A 254 -6.63 -29.18 -32.79
C LEU A 254 -6.08 -27.86 -33.35
N ASN A 255 -6.87 -26.79 -33.25
CA ASN A 255 -6.53 -25.47 -33.77
C ASN A 255 -5.95 -24.55 -32.69
N ARG A 256 -6.44 -24.69 -31.44
CA ARG A 256 -5.96 -23.94 -30.27
C ARG A 256 -5.91 -24.85 -29.04
N ALA A 257 -4.86 -24.68 -28.26
CA ALA A 257 -4.82 -25.12 -26.88
C ALA A 257 -4.19 -24.02 -26.01
N ALA A 258 -4.68 -23.85 -24.78
CA ALA A 258 -4.08 -22.96 -23.80
C ALA A 258 -4.31 -23.49 -22.38
N LEU A 259 -3.29 -23.39 -21.53
CA LEU A 259 -3.46 -23.58 -20.09
C LEU A 259 -3.86 -22.25 -19.47
N ALA A 260 -5.05 -22.19 -18.89
CA ALA A 260 -5.52 -21.07 -18.09
C ALA A 260 -5.26 -21.36 -16.61
N LEU A 261 -4.62 -20.41 -15.93
CA LEU A 261 -4.40 -20.42 -14.47
C LEU A 261 -5.11 -19.22 -13.85
N THR A 262 -5.64 -19.41 -12.64
CA THR A 262 -6.14 -18.33 -11.80
C THR A 262 -5.32 -18.30 -10.51
N LEU A 263 -4.59 -17.21 -10.31
CA LEU A 263 -3.78 -16.93 -9.13
C LEU A 263 -4.48 -15.89 -8.26
N PRO A 264 -4.20 -15.82 -6.95
CA PRO A 264 -4.68 -14.74 -6.12
C PRO A 264 -4.10 -13.41 -6.63
N PRO A 265 -4.75 -12.29 -6.29
CA PRO A 265 -4.25 -10.99 -6.67
C PRO A 265 -2.92 -10.66 -5.97
N VAL A 266 -2.64 -11.26 -4.81
CA VAL A 266 -1.37 -11.17 -4.09
C VAL A 266 -0.92 -12.58 -3.75
N ALA A 267 0.33 -12.91 -4.07
CA ALA A 267 0.91 -14.19 -3.68
C ALA A 267 0.92 -14.31 -2.14
N PRO A 268 0.49 -15.44 -1.56
CA PRO A 268 0.52 -15.64 -0.12
C PRO A 268 1.95 -15.45 0.41
N THR A 269 2.08 -14.70 1.50
CA THR A 269 3.38 -14.59 2.14
C THR A 269 3.63 -15.83 3.01
N VAL A 270 4.53 -16.70 2.58
CA VAL A 270 4.92 -17.89 3.36
C VAL A 270 6.00 -17.51 4.36
N PHE A 271 5.64 -17.44 5.65
CA PHE A 271 6.62 -17.26 6.73
C PHE A 271 7.51 -18.51 6.84
N PRO A 272 8.85 -18.37 6.93
CA PRO A 272 9.74 -19.53 6.97
C PRO A 272 9.54 -20.35 8.24
N GLU A 273 9.85 -21.65 8.16
CA GLU A 273 9.90 -22.48 9.35
C GLU A 273 11.03 -21.99 10.28
N LEU A 274 10.69 -21.84 11.57
CA LEU A 274 11.62 -21.38 12.60
C LEU A 274 11.87 -22.53 13.58
N PRO A 275 12.99 -23.27 13.45
CA PRO A 275 13.31 -24.36 14.37
C PRO A 275 13.45 -23.80 15.80
N PRO A 276 12.62 -24.22 16.78
CA PRO A 276 12.62 -23.63 18.11
C PRO A 276 13.99 -23.58 18.77
N GLU A 277 14.80 -24.62 18.62
CA GLU A 277 16.14 -24.71 19.18
C GLU A 277 17.15 -23.70 18.63
N GLN A 278 16.88 -23.11 17.46
CA GLN A 278 17.73 -22.10 16.82
C GLN A 278 17.31 -20.67 17.18
N CYS A 279 16.14 -20.49 17.78
CA CYS A 279 15.55 -19.19 18.06
C CYS A 279 15.73 -18.78 19.51
N ILE A 280 15.66 -17.46 19.74
CA ILE A 280 15.65 -16.89 21.08
C ILE A 280 14.20 -16.81 21.57
N HIS A 281 13.90 -17.44 22.68
CA HIS A 281 12.55 -17.45 23.27
C HIS A 281 12.39 -16.37 24.33
N ILE A 282 11.32 -15.58 24.20
CA ILE A 282 10.95 -14.53 25.15
C ILE A 282 9.61 -14.91 25.80
N SER A 283 9.55 -14.94 27.13
CA SER A 283 8.34 -15.23 27.90
C SER A 283 8.28 -14.36 29.15
N GLU A 284 7.13 -13.74 29.44
CA GLU A 284 6.93 -12.96 30.67
C GLU A 284 7.17 -13.78 31.96
N LYS A 285 7.01 -15.12 31.87
CA LYS A 285 7.29 -16.09 32.95
C LYS A 285 8.75 -16.50 33.06
N GLY A 286 9.60 -16.07 32.12
CA GLY A 286 11.03 -16.36 32.07
C GLY A 286 11.87 -15.52 33.03
N SER A 287 13.19 -15.56 32.85
CA SER A 287 14.18 -14.79 33.62
C SER A 287 15.25 -14.25 32.68
N ASP A 288 15.71 -13.01 32.86
CA ASP A 288 16.79 -12.44 32.03
C ASP A 288 18.17 -13.04 32.31
N GLU A 289 18.28 -13.85 33.37
CA GLU A 289 19.46 -14.71 33.64
C GLU A 289 19.47 -15.98 32.79
N ASN A 290 18.36 -16.31 32.12
CA ASN A 290 18.25 -17.52 31.32
C ASN A 290 18.97 -17.37 29.97
N PRO A 291 19.37 -18.49 29.34
CA PRO A 291 20.02 -18.48 28.03
C PRO A 291 19.08 -18.17 26.86
N GLY A 292 17.77 -18.07 27.05
CA GLY A 292 16.81 -17.78 25.97
C GLY A 292 16.44 -18.99 25.10
N THR A 293 16.50 -20.21 25.67
CA THR A 293 16.02 -21.45 25.04
C THR A 293 14.53 -21.64 25.31
N LEU A 294 13.89 -22.62 24.66
CA LEU A 294 12.48 -22.96 24.88
C LEU A 294 12.17 -23.29 26.36
N GLU A 295 13.03 -24.08 27.01
CA GLU A 295 12.86 -24.51 28.40
C GLU A 295 13.25 -23.41 29.41
N GLN A 296 14.14 -22.50 29.00
CA GLN A 296 14.63 -21.39 29.81
C GLN A 296 14.57 -20.09 28.99
N PRO A 297 13.35 -19.55 28.78
CA PRO A 297 13.18 -18.34 28.00
C PRO A 297 13.66 -17.11 28.78
N VAL A 298 14.12 -16.09 28.06
CA VAL A 298 14.38 -14.78 28.67
C VAL A 298 13.09 -14.03 28.95
N LYS A 299 13.13 -13.08 29.88
CA LYS A 299 11.95 -12.32 30.27
C LYS A 299 11.67 -11.14 29.35
N THR A 300 12.72 -10.45 28.89
CA THR A 300 12.59 -9.16 28.20
C THR A 300 13.13 -9.18 26.77
N LEU A 301 12.52 -8.37 25.90
CA LEU A 301 13.01 -8.15 24.52
C LEU A 301 14.43 -7.56 24.51
N GLY A 302 14.76 -6.74 25.51
CA GLY A 302 16.09 -6.14 25.65
C GLY A 302 17.16 -7.21 25.84
N ARG A 303 16.93 -8.15 26.77
CA ARG A 303 17.85 -9.26 27.00
C ARG A 303 17.97 -10.18 25.79
N ALA A 304 16.88 -10.41 25.05
CA ALA A 304 16.95 -11.17 23.79
C ALA A 304 17.90 -10.51 22.77
N GLY A 305 17.88 -9.17 22.67
CA GLY A 305 18.82 -8.40 21.86
C GLY A 305 20.28 -8.52 22.32
N ASP A 306 20.52 -8.60 23.63
CA ASP A 306 21.85 -8.82 24.20
C ASP A 306 22.37 -10.24 23.90
N ILE A 307 21.52 -11.26 24.06
CA ILE A 307 21.86 -12.65 23.72
C ILE A 307 22.20 -12.79 22.24
N ARG A 308 21.44 -12.14 21.36
CA ARG A 308 21.75 -12.10 19.93
C ARG A 308 23.18 -11.56 19.72
N LYS A 309 23.55 -10.46 20.37
CA LYS A 309 24.91 -9.88 20.28
C LYS A 309 25.98 -10.81 20.85
N GLU A 310 25.73 -11.43 22.01
CA GLU A 310 26.64 -12.38 22.67
C GLU A 310 26.91 -13.62 21.81
N ARG A 311 25.90 -14.07 21.04
CA ARG A 311 26.01 -15.20 20.12
C ARG A 311 26.48 -14.80 18.70
N GLU A 312 26.80 -13.53 18.49
CA GLU A 312 27.16 -12.97 17.17
C GLU A 312 26.12 -13.28 16.07
N LEU A 313 24.85 -13.44 16.46
CA LEU A 313 23.75 -13.68 15.54
C LEU A 313 23.42 -12.41 14.77
N GLY A 314 23.06 -12.57 13.50
CA GLY A 314 22.80 -11.44 12.62
C GLY A 314 24.05 -10.85 11.98
N VAL A 315 25.24 -11.44 12.08
CA VAL A 315 26.43 -10.98 11.32
C VAL A 315 26.48 -11.62 9.92
N GLU A 316 26.27 -12.94 9.82
CA GLU A 316 26.25 -13.68 8.54
C GLU A 316 24.96 -14.49 8.31
N HIS A 317 24.06 -14.55 9.31
CA HIS A 317 22.87 -15.40 9.30
C HIS A 317 21.61 -14.64 9.76
N ASP A 318 20.44 -15.15 9.35
CA ASP A 318 19.15 -14.68 9.82
C ASP A 318 19.01 -14.86 11.35
N VAL A 319 18.12 -14.07 11.95
CA VAL A 319 17.85 -14.12 13.40
C VAL A 319 16.38 -14.42 13.62
N CYS A 320 16.07 -15.39 14.49
CA CYS A 320 14.69 -15.73 14.82
C CYS A 320 14.37 -15.61 16.31
N TYR A 321 13.15 -15.12 16.58
CA TYR A 321 12.60 -14.89 17.91
C TYR A 321 11.21 -15.52 18.03
N TRP A 322 11.00 -16.28 19.10
CA TRP A 322 9.68 -16.76 19.52
C TRP A 322 9.18 -15.96 20.71
N LEU A 323 8.03 -15.31 20.54
CA LEU A 323 7.35 -14.58 21.61
C LEU A 323 6.23 -15.44 22.18
N HIS A 324 6.35 -15.79 23.46
CA HIS A 324 5.30 -16.46 24.23
C HIS A 324 4.31 -15.45 24.81
N GLU A 325 3.17 -15.93 25.27
CA GLU A 325 2.09 -15.20 25.93
C GLU A 325 2.65 -14.22 26.98
N GLY A 326 2.24 -12.97 26.88
CA GLY A 326 2.67 -11.91 27.80
C GLY A 326 2.61 -10.53 27.15
N THR A 327 2.82 -9.50 27.97
CA THR A 327 2.87 -8.10 27.52
C THR A 327 4.29 -7.54 27.63
N TYR A 328 4.84 -7.13 26.49
CA TYR A 328 6.21 -6.65 26.34
C TYR A 328 6.26 -5.17 25.99
N ARG A 329 7.15 -4.42 26.67
CA ARG A 329 7.32 -2.98 26.45
C ARG A 329 8.00 -2.70 25.11
N SER A 330 7.37 -1.92 24.25
CA SER A 330 7.87 -1.68 22.88
C SER A 330 9.21 -0.94 22.83
N GLU A 331 9.51 -0.10 23.83
CA GLU A 331 10.80 0.62 23.94
C GLU A 331 12.03 -0.32 23.91
N LYS A 332 11.83 -1.60 24.20
CA LYS A 332 12.87 -2.64 24.17
C LYS A 332 13.01 -3.33 22.81
N ILE A 333 12.06 -3.15 21.89
CA ILE A 333 12.12 -3.74 20.54
C ILE A 333 13.33 -3.22 19.74
N TYR A 334 13.70 -1.95 19.97
CA TYR A 334 14.87 -1.31 19.38
C TYR A 334 16.17 -2.04 19.73
N GLY A 335 16.29 -2.49 20.99
CA GLY A 335 17.44 -3.28 21.44
C GLY A 335 17.49 -4.69 20.82
N MET A 336 16.32 -5.26 20.50
CA MET A 336 16.18 -6.58 19.88
C MET A 336 16.50 -6.58 18.38
N LEU A 337 16.16 -5.51 17.66
CA LEU A 337 16.17 -5.46 16.18
C LEU A 337 17.29 -4.58 15.56
N ASP A 338 18.23 -4.07 16.36
CA ASP A 338 19.36 -3.25 15.87
C ASP A 338 18.98 -2.08 14.97
N THR A 339 18.04 -1.29 15.47
CA THR A 339 17.39 -0.21 14.72
C THR A 339 18.25 1.04 14.59
N ALA A 340 19.20 1.27 15.50
CA ALA A 340 19.92 2.55 15.60
C ALA A 340 20.90 2.77 14.42
N GLU A 341 21.66 1.74 14.03
CA GLU A 341 22.61 1.84 12.91
C GLU A 341 21.91 1.80 11.55
N ALA A 342 20.82 1.03 11.44
CA ALA A 342 20.07 0.92 10.21
C ALA A 342 19.22 2.14 9.84
N MET A 343 18.74 2.90 10.83
CA MET A 343 18.06 4.17 10.57
C MET A 343 18.95 5.19 9.84
N HIS A 344 20.28 5.01 9.87
CA HIS A 344 21.25 5.92 9.25
C HIS A 344 21.86 5.36 7.94
N ASN A 345 21.65 4.08 7.64
CA ASN A 345 22.18 3.44 6.44
C ASN A 345 21.21 2.36 5.95
N PRO A 346 20.38 2.62 4.90
CA PRO A 346 19.40 1.65 4.42
C PRO A 346 20.03 0.39 3.79
N ASP A 347 21.30 0.43 3.38
CA ASP A 347 22.05 -0.74 2.89
C ASP A 347 22.74 -1.52 4.04
N TYR A 348 22.59 -1.07 5.29
CA TYR A 348 23.27 -1.62 6.48
C TYR A 348 22.94 -3.10 6.73
N TYR A 349 21.74 -3.54 6.36
CA TYR A 349 21.32 -4.89 6.66
C TYR A 349 21.92 -5.95 5.74
N GLY A 350 22.45 -5.64 4.56
CA GLY A 350 22.82 -6.71 3.61
C GLY A 350 21.63 -7.67 3.35
N ASN A 351 21.89 -8.98 3.24
CA ASN A 351 20.89 -10.01 2.91
C ASN A 351 20.22 -10.71 4.12
N ARG A 352 20.47 -10.30 5.36
CA ARG A 352 19.93 -10.94 6.58
C ARG A 352 18.52 -10.45 6.91
N THR A 353 17.70 -11.35 7.47
CA THR A 353 16.32 -11.09 7.90
C THR A 353 16.11 -11.40 9.38
N TYR A 354 15.35 -10.55 10.07
CA TYR A 354 14.85 -10.76 11.42
C TYR A 354 13.45 -11.38 11.36
N TYR A 355 13.27 -12.55 11.95
CA TYR A 355 11.97 -13.21 12.09
C TYR A 355 11.48 -13.10 13.53
N VAL A 356 10.30 -12.54 13.72
CA VAL A 356 9.63 -12.39 15.02
C VAL A 356 8.29 -13.08 14.93
N ARG A 357 8.08 -14.13 15.72
CA ARG A 357 6.86 -14.95 15.60
C ARG A 357 6.23 -15.21 16.95
N ALA A 358 4.91 -15.08 17.03
CA ALA A 358 4.14 -15.54 18.18
C ALA A 358 4.18 -17.05 18.30
N TRP A 359 4.40 -17.58 19.49
CA TRP A 359 4.37 -19.03 19.74
C TRP A 359 3.01 -19.61 19.32
N PRO A 360 2.94 -20.81 18.70
CA PRO A 360 1.70 -21.33 18.15
C PRO A 360 0.56 -21.38 19.18
N GLY A 361 -0.53 -20.67 18.90
CA GLY A 361 -1.72 -20.60 19.76
C GLY A 361 -1.66 -19.53 20.86
N GLU A 362 -0.54 -18.82 21.01
CA GLU A 362 -0.35 -17.76 22.01
C GLU A 362 -0.49 -16.36 21.37
N LYS A 363 -0.78 -15.35 22.19
CA LYS A 363 -1.10 -13.98 21.76
C LYS A 363 -0.21 -12.94 22.46
N PRO A 364 1.10 -12.91 22.16
CA PRO A 364 1.99 -11.92 22.73
C PRO A 364 1.60 -10.49 22.32
N VAL A 365 1.64 -9.57 23.29
CA VAL A 365 1.32 -8.15 23.09
C VAL A 365 2.58 -7.31 23.20
N ILE A 366 2.91 -6.54 22.18
CA ILE A 366 3.88 -5.45 22.25
C ILE A 366 3.11 -4.16 22.51
N SER A 367 3.32 -3.56 23.69
CA SER A 367 2.54 -2.43 24.18
C SER A 367 3.40 -1.26 24.64
N ASN A 368 2.90 -0.04 24.42
CA ASN A 368 3.40 1.20 25.05
C ASN A 368 2.53 1.68 26.21
N GLY A 369 1.55 0.88 26.61
CA GLY A 369 0.61 1.22 27.66
C GLY A 369 1.29 1.35 29.03
N GLU A 370 1.06 2.47 29.70
CA GLU A 370 1.34 2.62 31.14
C GLU A 370 0.13 2.16 31.93
N LYS A 371 0.31 1.16 32.82
CA LYS A 371 -0.79 0.62 33.62
C LYS A 371 -1.15 1.54 34.79
N ILE A 372 -2.41 1.89 34.89
CA ILE A 372 -3.04 2.64 35.98
C ILE A 372 -3.81 1.65 36.87
N THR A 373 -3.61 1.75 38.19
CA THR A 373 -4.33 0.99 39.21
C THR A 373 -4.52 1.85 40.47
N GLY A 374 -5.27 1.34 41.45
CA GLY A 374 -5.43 2.00 42.75
C GLY A 374 -6.36 3.22 42.71
N TRP A 375 -7.43 3.14 41.91
CA TRP A 375 -8.45 4.18 41.82
C TRP A 375 -9.03 4.50 43.20
N GLN A 376 -9.37 5.77 43.41
CA GLN A 376 -9.91 6.29 44.66
C GLN A 376 -11.29 6.92 44.42
N PRO A 377 -12.27 6.68 45.30
CA PRO A 377 -13.56 7.33 45.20
C PRO A 377 -13.43 8.86 45.19
N HIS A 378 -14.19 9.50 44.33
CA HIS A 378 -14.41 10.94 44.32
C HIS A 378 -15.90 11.25 44.52
N ALA A 379 -16.33 12.48 44.25
CA ALA A 379 -17.72 12.89 44.38
C ALA A 379 -18.60 12.32 43.27
N GLN A 380 -19.90 12.15 43.55
CA GLN A 380 -20.94 11.90 42.54
C GLN A 380 -20.70 10.64 41.67
N GLY A 381 -20.10 9.59 42.24
CA GLY A 381 -19.82 8.34 41.52
C GLY A 381 -18.59 8.38 40.61
N ILE A 382 -17.94 9.54 40.48
CA ILE A 382 -16.66 9.68 39.81
C ILE A 382 -15.56 9.07 40.70
N TRP A 383 -14.56 8.50 40.05
CA TRP A 383 -13.33 8.01 40.67
C TRP A 383 -12.14 8.77 40.11
N LYS A 384 -11.02 8.74 40.83
CA LYS A 384 -9.78 9.34 40.35
C LYS A 384 -8.58 8.45 40.57
N THR A 385 -7.55 8.63 39.77
CA THR A 385 -6.27 7.96 39.97
C THR A 385 -5.49 8.62 41.12
N PRO A 386 -4.54 7.89 41.74
CA PRO A 386 -3.41 8.54 42.39
C PRO A 386 -2.69 9.47 41.40
N ARG A 387 -1.85 10.38 41.91
CA ARG A 387 -0.97 11.18 41.05
C ARG A 387 -0.11 10.25 40.20
N LEU A 388 -0.23 10.37 38.89
CA LEU A 388 0.51 9.57 37.93
C LEU A 388 1.93 10.12 37.76
N LYS A 389 2.86 9.23 37.41
CA LYS A 389 4.26 9.61 37.10
C LYS A 389 4.31 10.59 35.93
N TYR A 390 3.47 10.36 34.92
CA TYR A 390 3.31 11.19 33.75
C TYR A 390 1.83 11.47 33.52
N SER A 391 1.52 12.67 33.04
CA SER A 391 0.16 13.04 32.71
C SER A 391 -0.27 12.35 31.43
N PRO A 392 -1.45 11.69 31.36
CA PRO A 392 -1.96 11.12 30.13
C PRO A 392 -2.17 12.21 29.10
N ARG A 393 -1.44 12.07 27.99
CA ARG A 393 -1.58 12.91 26.81
C ARG A 393 -2.34 12.20 25.69
N SER A 394 -2.45 10.89 25.80
CA SER A 394 -3.25 9.95 25.01
C SER A 394 -4.66 9.81 25.59
N ASP A 395 -5.47 8.96 24.95
CA ASP A 395 -6.69 8.45 25.56
C ASP A 395 -6.39 7.32 26.54
N ILE A 396 -7.38 7.01 27.38
CA ILE A 396 -7.29 5.93 28.36
C ILE A 396 -8.20 4.77 27.97
N TYR A 397 -7.78 3.56 28.33
CA TYR A 397 -8.51 2.32 28.09
C TYR A 397 -8.75 1.66 29.44
N VAL A 398 -9.99 1.59 29.90
CA VAL A 398 -10.35 0.95 31.17
C VAL A 398 -10.74 -0.49 30.87
N ASN A 399 -10.04 -1.45 31.50
CA ASN A 399 -10.16 -2.88 31.23
C ASN A 399 -10.07 -3.23 29.74
N GLY A 400 -9.21 -2.52 29.00
CA GLY A 400 -9.01 -2.72 27.56
C GLY A 400 -10.04 -2.04 26.65
N VAL A 401 -10.99 -1.27 27.20
CA VAL A 401 -12.02 -0.55 26.42
C VAL A 401 -11.78 0.96 26.48
N ARG A 402 -11.64 1.60 25.31
CA ARG A 402 -11.43 3.05 25.18
C ARG A 402 -12.51 3.85 25.91
N ALA A 403 -12.10 4.69 26.85
CA ALA A 403 -12.98 5.64 27.53
C ALA A 403 -13.24 6.87 26.65
N LYS A 404 -14.37 7.55 26.86
CA LYS A 404 -14.74 8.75 26.11
C LYS A 404 -14.22 9.98 26.84
N ARG A 405 -13.49 10.87 26.18
CA ARG A 405 -13.13 12.15 26.81
C ARG A 405 -14.40 12.96 27.08
N ALA A 406 -14.56 13.44 28.31
CA ALA A 406 -15.70 14.25 28.73
C ALA A 406 -15.93 15.41 27.77
N ARG A 407 -17.13 15.47 27.18
CA ARG A 407 -17.46 16.37 26.07
C ARG A 407 -18.87 16.94 26.20
N GLY A 408 -19.00 18.25 26.02
CA GLY A 408 -20.29 18.97 26.00
C GLY A 408 -20.50 19.78 24.72
N LYS A 409 -21.73 20.25 24.51
CA LYS A 409 -22.05 21.17 23.41
C LYS A 409 -21.32 22.51 23.58
N PHE A 410 -20.92 23.11 22.47
CA PHE A 410 -20.44 24.50 22.51
C PHE A 410 -21.60 25.46 22.88
N PRO A 411 -21.38 26.51 23.71
CA PRO A 411 -22.45 27.39 24.18
C PRO A 411 -23.23 28.06 23.04
N GLU A 412 -24.57 28.10 23.15
CA GLU A 412 -25.43 28.80 22.18
C GLU A 412 -25.25 30.32 22.22
N GLY A 413 -25.59 31.02 21.13
CA GLY A 413 -25.51 32.49 21.05
C GLY A 413 -24.08 33.04 20.96
N TRP A 414 -23.10 32.19 20.69
CA TRP A 414 -21.71 32.58 20.49
C TRP A 414 -21.52 33.48 19.25
N ARG A 415 -20.46 34.28 19.25
CA ARG A 415 -19.96 34.98 18.06
C ARG A 415 -18.44 34.96 18.03
N LEU A 416 -17.87 34.93 16.83
CA LEU A 416 -16.43 35.09 16.66
C LEU A 416 -15.98 36.48 17.17
N TRP A 417 -14.86 36.53 17.87
CA TRP A 417 -14.37 37.75 18.53
C TRP A 417 -12.86 37.91 18.39
N GLY A 418 -12.41 39.16 18.39
CA GLY A 418 -11.00 39.54 18.42
C GLY A 418 -10.39 39.77 17.04
N ASP A 419 -9.07 39.79 16.99
CA ASP A 419 -8.30 39.98 15.75
C ASP A 419 -8.07 38.66 15.04
N THR A 420 -8.95 38.33 14.10
CA THR A 420 -8.85 37.13 13.27
C THR A 420 -8.03 37.37 12.01
N LYS A 421 -7.46 38.56 11.79
CA LYS A 421 -6.76 38.89 10.53
C LYS A 421 -5.25 38.71 10.63
N HIS A 422 -4.70 38.77 11.83
CA HIS A 422 -3.27 38.62 12.07
C HIS A 422 -2.98 37.30 12.80
N ILE A 423 -1.89 36.64 12.42
CA ILE A 423 -1.49 35.32 12.94
C ILE A 423 -1.18 35.33 14.45
N ASP A 424 -0.79 36.49 14.98
CA ASP A 424 -0.54 36.77 16.40
C ASP A 424 -1.70 37.52 17.08
N GLY A 425 -2.80 37.74 16.36
CA GLY A 425 -3.99 38.42 16.85
C GLY A 425 -4.69 37.65 17.97
N ILE A 426 -5.11 38.36 19.01
CA ILE A 426 -5.89 37.76 20.10
C ILE A 426 -7.32 37.56 19.60
N ALA A 427 -7.74 36.31 19.45
CA ALA A 427 -9.06 35.95 18.93
C ALA A 427 -9.64 34.70 19.59
N GLY A 428 -10.93 34.49 19.37
CA GLY A 428 -11.69 33.35 19.84
C GLY A 428 -13.18 33.62 19.76
N TYR A 429 -13.90 33.33 20.83
CA TYR A 429 -15.36 33.44 20.87
C TYR A 429 -15.82 34.32 22.02
N HIS A 430 -16.83 35.12 21.78
CA HIS A 430 -17.67 35.70 22.82
C HIS A 430 -18.89 34.79 23.01
N ILE A 431 -19.25 34.50 24.25
CA ILE A 431 -20.42 33.69 24.63
C ILE A 431 -21.29 34.44 25.65
N PRO A 432 -22.62 34.23 25.64
CA PRO A 432 -23.48 34.70 26.71
C PRO A 432 -23.28 33.85 27.98
N GLY A 433 -23.37 34.50 29.15
CA GLY A 433 -23.17 33.86 30.45
C GLY A 433 -21.70 33.77 30.88
N MET A 434 -21.48 33.72 32.19
CA MET A 434 -20.13 33.75 32.78
C MET A 434 -19.69 32.43 33.41
N ALA A 435 -20.55 31.40 33.43
CA ALA A 435 -20.29 30.15 34.13
C ALA A 435 -18.96 29.49 33.73
N MET A 436 -18.62 29.50 32.43
CA MET A 436 -17.36 28.95 31.94
C MET A 436 -16.11 29.70 32.43
N ALA A 437 -16.22 30.99 32.76
CA ALA A 437 -15.11 31.75 33.32
C ALA A 437 -14.83 31.35 34.79
N GLU A 438 -15.78 30.66 35.43
CA GLU A 438 -15.68 30.15 36.80
C GLU A 438 -15.33 28.66 36.86
N TRP A 439 -15.15 28.00 35.71
CA TRP A 439 -14.73 26.60 35.65
C TRP A 439 -13.35 26.41 36.25
N SER A 440 -13.07 25.20 36.70
CA SER A 440 -11.88 24.87 37.49
C SER A 440 -10.58 25.01 36.69
N LYS A 441 -10.61 24.64 35.41
CA LYS A 441 -9.45 24.60 34.48
C LYS A 441 -9.83 24.95 33.03
N PRO A 442 -10.33 26.16 32.76
CA PRO A 442 -10.76 26.56 31.42
C PRO A 442 -9.61 26.58 30.39
N GLU A 443 -8.35 26.67 30.83
CA GLU A 443 -7.17 26.57 29.98
C GLU A 443 -6.87 25.16 29.45
N ASP A 444 -7.47 24.12 30.04
CA ASP A 444 -7.33 22.72 29.59
C ASP A 444 -8.38 22.33 28.52
N LEU A 445 -9.34 23.23 28.26
CA LEU A 445 -10.40 23.01 27.29
C LEU A 445 -9.88 22.93 25.87
N GLN A 446 -10.53 22.06 25.09
CA GLN A 446 -10.37 21.99 23.64
C GLN A 446 -11.71 22.25 22.97
N VAL A 447 -11.67 22.93 21.82
CA VAL A 447 -12.83 23.19 20.97
C VAL A 447 -12.70 22.35 19.72
N GLY A 448 -13.71 21.53 19.45
CA GLY A 448 -13.77 20.70 18.24
C GLY A 448 -14.63 21.32 17.15
N TYR A 449 -14.24 21.05 15.90
CA TYR A 449 -14.87 21.56 14.68
C TYR A 449 -15.08 20.43 13.70
N PHE A 450 -16.25 20.45 13.07
CA PHE A 450 -16.62 19.53 12.01
C PHE A 450 -16.95 20.35 10.77
N ASN A 451 -16.25 20.09 9.66
CA ASN A 451 -16.51 20.75 8.39
C ASN A 451 -16.15 19.79 7.24
N SER A 452 -17.16 19.36 6.47
CA SER A 452 -17.08 18.36 5.40
C SER A 452 -16.24 17.12 5.77
N TRP A 453 -15.06 16.96 5.18
CA TRP A 453 -14.15 15.83 5.42
C TRP A 453 -13.31 15.96 6.69
N ALA A 454 -13.18 17.17 7.27
CA ALA A 454 -12.22 17.44 8.35
C ALA A 454 -12.85 17.39 9.75
N HIS A 455 -12.02 16.94 10.70
CA HIS A 455 -12.25 17.06 12.14
C HIS A 455 -11.07 17.77 12.79
N MET A 456 -11.26 19.02 13.19
CA MET A 456 -10.21 19.86 13.76
C MET A 456 -10.45 20.08 15.25
N VAL A 457 -9.38 20.14 16.03
CA VAL A 457 -9.44 20.47 17.46
C VAL A 457 -8.41 21.55 17.79
N CYS A 458 -8.90 22.65 18.36
CA CYS A 458 -8.09 23.80 18.77
C CYS A 458 -8.16 24.01 20.29
N LEU A 459 -7.04 24.35 20.90
CA LEU A 459 -6.92 24.56 22.34
C LEU A 459 -7.40 25.94 22.77
N VAL A 460 -8.02 25.99 23.94
CA VAL A 460 -8.33 27.25 24.64
C VAL A 460 -7.06 27.76 25.33
N ASN A 461 -6.84 29.07 25.30
CA ASN A 461 -5.77 29.73 26.06
C ASN A 461 -6.26 30.13 27.45
N ARG A 462 -7.44 30.76 27.52
CA ARG A 462 -8.13 31.13 28.77
C ARG A 462 -9.56 31.56 28.48
N VAL A 463 -10.40 31.56 29.51
CA VAL A 463 -11.74 32.15 29.48
C VAL A 463 -11.79 33.32 30.47
N ILE A 464 -12.29 34.47 30.05
CA ILE A 464 -12.39 35.67 30.91
C ILE A 464 -13.79 36.29 30.84
N PRO A 465 -14.34 36.85 31.93
CA PRO A 465 -15.56 37.64 31.90
C PRO A 465 -15.46 38.82 30.93
N ASP A 466 -16.55 39.17 30.24
CA ASP A 466 -16.61 40.36 29.39
C ASP A 466 -16.94 41.66 30.15
N GLY A 467 -17.43 41.54 31.39
CA GLY A 467 -17.86 42.65 32.23
C GLY A 467 -19.36 43.00 32.12
N ASP A 468 -20.06 42.41 31.15
CA ASP A 468 -21.45 42.68 30.78
C ASP A 468 -22.35 41.42 30.88
N GLY A 469 -21.91 40.40 31.61
CA GLY A 469 -22.65 39.17 31.86
C GLY A 469 -22.39 38.03 30.86
N GLY A 470 -21.39 38.17 29.99
CA GLY A 470 -20.86 37.13 29.12
C GLY A 470 -19.39 36.81 29.39
N ALA A 471 -18.77 36.04 28.50
CA ALA A 471 -17.36 35.68 28.60
C ALA A 471 -16.68 35.62 27.22
N TYR A 472 -15.37 35.83 27.21
CA TYR A 472 -14.49 35.60 26.07
C TYR A 472 -13.74 34.28 26.25
N ILE A 473 -13.96 33.32 25.37
CA ILE A 473 -13.10 32.15 25.19
C ILE A 473 -11.98 32.57 24.24
N ILE A 474 -10.78 32.79 24.79
CA ILE A 474 -9.60 33.17 24.00
C ILE A 474 -8.91 31.90 23.55
N MET A 475 -8.74 31.71 22.24
CA MET A 475 -8.14 30.51 21.65
C MET A 475 -6.61 30.63 21.57
N LYS A 476 -5.90 29.49 21.52
CA LYS A 476 -4.44 29.49 21.32
C LYS A 476 -4.08 29.79 19.85
N GLN A 477 -3.19 30.77 19.69
CA GLN A 477 -2.58 31.14 18.41
C GLN A 477 -1.19 30.52 18.24
N PRO A 478 -0.69 30.31 17.00
CA PRO A 478 -1.31 30.65 15.71
C PRO A 478 -2.30 29.59 15.20
N SER A 479 -2.49 28.47 15.90
CA SER A 479 -3.28 27.36 15.36
C SER A 479 -4.75 27.72 15.12
N PHE A 480 -5.39 28.49 16.00
CA PHE A 480 -6.76 28.93 15.74
C PHE A 480 -6.85 29.82 14.48
N PHE A 481 -5.93 30.77 14.31
CA PHE A 481 -5.81 31.57 13.09
C PHE A 481 -5.65 30.69 11.85
N LEU A 482 -4.73 29.72 11.87
CA LEU A 482 -4.51 28.82 10.73
C LEU A 482 -5.73 27.95 10.44
N GLY A 483 -6.45 27.49 11.46
CA GLY A 483 -7.71 26.77 11.30
C GLY A 483 -8.81 27.62 10.67
N LEU A 484 -8.91 28.91 11.04
CA LEU A 484 -9.87 29.84 10.43
C LEU A 484 -9.58 30.15 8.95
N HIS A 485 -8.32 30.05 8.52
CA HIS A 485 -7.89 30.36 7.15
C HIS A 485 -7.43 29.12 6.37
N LYS A 486 -7.76 27.92 6.86
CA LYS A 486 -7.49 26.66 6.16
C LYS A 486 -8.29 26.61 4.86
N GLU A 487 -7.64 26.22 3.78
CA GLU A 487 -8.29 26.05 2.47
C GLU A 487 -9.20 24.83 2.44
N GLY A 488 -10.30 24.93 1.68
CA GLY A 488 -11.35 23.90 1.60
C GLY A 488 -12.29 23.88 2.80
N VAL A 489 -11.75 23.76 4.02
CA VAL A 489 -12.54 23.59 5.26
C VAL A 489 -11.98 24.37 6.44
N GLN A 490 -12.69 25.42 6.85
CA GLN A 490 -12.29 26.30 7.96
C GLN A 490 -12.90 25.88 9.30
N ALA A 491 -12.18 26.14 10.40
CA ALA A 491 -12.62 25.97 11.79
C ALA A 491 -13.49 27.15 12.29
N THR A 492 -14.54 27.51 11.54
CA THR A 492 -15.38 28.70 11.84
C THR A 492 -16.48 28.40 12.86
N THR A 493 -17.12 27.24 12.75
CA THR A 493 -18.30 26.87 13.57
C THR A 493 -17.89 25.84 14.62
N PRO A 494 -17.74 26.21 15.90
CA PRO A 494 -17.41 25.28 16.96
C PRO A 494 -18.56 24.31 17.21
N ALA A 495 -18.24 23.02 17.31
CA ALA A 495 -19.21 21.94 17.48
C ALA A 495 -19.34 21.50 18.95
N TYR A 496 -18.21 21.38 19.65
CA TYR A 496 -18.18 20.88 21.02
C TYR A 496 -17.01 21.44 21.83
N LEU A 497 -17.10 21.31 23.15
CA LEU A 497 -16.02 21.49 24.11
C LEU A 497 -15.66 20.14 24.72
N GLU A 498 -14.39 19.90 24.98
CA GLU A 498 -13.94 18.70 25.68
C GLU A 498 -12.84 18.97 26.71
N ASN A 499 -12.63 17.99 27.59
CA ASN A 499 -11.61 17.99 28.64
C ASN A 499 -11.85 18.98 29.79
N ALA A 500 -13.04 18.98 30.38
CA ALA A 500 -13.32 19.65 31.65
C ALA A 500 -14.02 18.72 32.64
N ILE A 501 -13.75 18.91 33.94
CA ILE A 501 -14.41 18.14 35.00
C ILE A 501 -15.91 18.47 35.07
N GLU A 502 -16.28 19.70 34.72
CA GLU A 502 -17.68 20.16 34.64
C GLU A 502 -18.47 19.48 33.51
N LEU A 503 -17.78 18.82 32.57
CA LEU A 503 -18.37 18.06 31.48
C LEU A 503 -18.38 16.54 31.73
N LEU A 504 -17.87 16.07 32.88
CA LEU A 504 -17.80 14.65 33.21
C LEU A 504 -19.13 14.20 33.84
N ASP A 505 -20.08 13.77 33.01
CA ASP A 505 -21.46 13.53 33.45
C ASP A 505 -22.08 12.20 32.97
N GLU A 506 -21.44 11.48 32.03
CA GLU A 506 -21.91 10.17 31.54
C GLU A 506 -20.98 9.00 31.95
N PRO A 507 -21.54 7.80 32.27
CA PRO A 507 -20.74 6.59 32.47
C PRO A 507 -19.82 6.29 31.28
N GLY A 508 -18.57 5.97 31.57
CA GLY A 508 -17.53 5.74 30.57
C GLY A 508 -16.74 6.98 30.15
N GLU A 509 -17.10 8.16 30.66
CA GLU A 509 -16.35 9.39 30.39
C GLU A 509 -15.15 9.60 31.34
N TYR A 510 -14.14 10.33 30.86
CA TYR A 510 -13.00 10.74 31.68
C TYR A 510 -12.56 12.19 31.42
N TYR A 511 -11.93 12.78 32.44
CA TYR A 511 -11.25 14.07 32.40
C TYR A 511 -9.81 13.93 32.87
N VAL A 512 -8.87 14.64 32.23
CA VAL A 512 -7.46 14.68 32.65
C VAL A 512 -7.11 16.07 33.15
N ASP A 513 -6.75 16.16 34.43
CA ASP A 513 -6.11 17.35 34.99
C ASP A 513 -4.61 17.26 34.71
N TRP A 514 -4.15 17.96 33.67
CA TRP A 514 -2.79 17.77 33.18
C TRP A 514 -1.73 18.24 34.18
N GLU A 515 -2.03 19.31 34.91
CA GLU A 515 -1.14 19.89 35.93
C GLU A 515 -1.02 18.97 37.15
N LYS A 516 -2.14 18.44 37.66
CA LYS A 516 -2.13 17.51 38.79
C LYS A 516 -1.68 16.11 38.42
N GLN A 517 -1.67 15.77 37.12
CA GLN A 517 -1.37 14.43 36.60
C GLN A 517 -2.35 13.39 37.18
N VAL A 518 -3.64 13.72 37.19
CA VAL A 518 -4.73 12.89 37.72
C VAL A 518 -5.80 12.71 36.65
N VAL A 519 -6.28 11.48 36.52
CA VAL A 519 -7.44 11.15 35.69
C VAL A 519 -8.65 11.01 36.59
N TYR A 520 -9.75 11.64 36.19
CA TYR A 520 -11.08 11.45 36.76
C TYR A 520 -11.91 10.62 35.78
N TYR A 521 -12.65 9.64 36.28
CA TYR A 521 -13.39 8.68 35.47
C TYR A 521 -14.76 8.41 36.07
N TYR A 522 -15.80 8.46 35.25
CA TYR A 522 -17.12 7.96 35.60
C TYR A 522 -17.19 6.50 35.14
N PRO A 523 -17.23 5.50 36.05
CA PRO A 523 -17.27 4.09 35.68
C PRO A 523 -18.50 3.75 34.85
N ARG A 524 -18.34 2.83 33.88
CA ARG A 524 -19.48 2.22 33.17
C ARG A 524 -20.22 1.27 34.11
N ASP A 525 -21.47 0.96 33.75
CA ASP A 525 -22.26 -0.04 34.47
C ASP A 525 -21.51 -1.38 34.53
N GLY A 526 -21.31 -1.89 35.75
CA GLY A 526 -20.63 -3.17 36.00
C GLY A 526 -19.11 -3.10 36.14
N GLU A 527 -18.49 -1.92 36.01
CA GLU A 527 -17.05 -1.76 36.27
C GLU A 527 -16.77 -1.59 37.77
N ASP A 528 -15.98 -2.50 38.32
CA ASP A 528 -15.46 -2.40 39.69
C ASP A 528 -14.07 -1.74 39.69
N LEU A 529 -14.00 -0.47 40.10
CA LEU A 529 -12.73 0.27 40.11
C LEU A 529 -11.78 -0.12 41.23
N GLU A 530 -12.20 -0.92 42.21
CA GLU A 530 -11.27 -1.48 43.18
C GLU A 530 -10.32 -2.50 42.52
N THR A 531 -10.78 -3.16 41.45
CA THR A 531 -10.02 -4.18 40.70
C THR A 531 -9.67 -3.76 39.27
N ALA A 532 -10.32 -2.73 38.72
CA ALA A 532 -10.07 -2.25 37.37
C ALA A 532 -8.64 -1.73 37.19
N TRP A 533 -8.12 -1.96 36.00
CA TRP A 533 -6.92 -1.32 35.51
C TRP A 533 -7.25 -0.44 34.30
N ALA A 534 -6.42 0.57 34.07
CA ALA A 534 -6.45 1.30 32.81
C ALA A 534 -5.08 1.35 32.17
N THR A 535 -5.03 1.60 30.86
CA THR A 535 -3.80 1.92 30.14
C THR A 535 -3.95 3.25 29.43
N PHE A 536 -2.84 3.94 29.22
CA PHE A 536 -2.74 5.05 28.26
C PHE A 536 -1.44 4.88 27.49
N GLY A 537 -1.45 5.22 26.20
CA GLY A 537 -0.26 5.06 25.36
C GLY A 537 0.83 6.06 25.72
N ASP A 538 2.07 5.61 25.83
CA ASP A 538 3.21 6.53 25.99
C ASP A 538 3.52 7.26 24.66
N TRP A 539 3.22 8.55 24.62
CA TRP A 539 3.47 9.42 23.46
C TRP A 539 4.95 9.65 23.14
N ARG A 540 5.84 9.33 24.08
CA ARG A 540 7.29 9.58 23.92
C ARG A 540 8.00 8.46 23.18
N SER A 541 7.35 7.32 23.00
CA SER A 541 7.92 6.15 22.34
C SER A 541 7.01 5.71 21.19
N GLY A 542 7.51 5.82 19.95
CA GLY A 542 6.96 5.08 18.82
C GLY A 542 7.47 3.64 18.81
N VAL A 543 6.88 2.78 17.99
CA VAL A 543 7.40 1.43 17.72
C VAL A 543 8.09 1.45 16.36
N GLY A 544 9.41 1.62 16.33
CA GLY A 544 10.15 1.58 15.07
C GLY A 544 10.50 0.15 14.67
N ILE A 545 10.12 -0.24 13.46
CA ILE A 545 10.47 -1.54 12.87
C ILE A 545 11.48 -1.29 11.74
N PRO A 546 12.64 -1.94 11.78
CA PRO A 546 13.63 -1.77 10.74
C PRO A 546 13.32 -2.58 9.47
N GLY A 547 14.05 -2.27 8.41
CA GLY A 547 14.10 -3.09 7.20
C GLY A 547 14.48 -4.55 7.47
N ASN A 548 14.16 -5.43 6.51
CA ASN A 548 14.39 -6.87 6.59
C ASN A 548 13.83 -7.52 7.88
N THR A 549 12.61 -7.14 8.27
CA THR A 549 11.95 -7.70 9.47
C THR A 549 10.61 -8.30 9.10
N TRP A 550 10.40 -9.56 9.47
CA TRP A 550 9.15 -10.29 9.28
C TRP A 550 8.55 -10.58 10.64
N ILE A 551 7.28 -10.21 10.81
CA ILE A 551 6.56 -10.35 12.07
C ILE A 551 5.27 -11.12 11.80
N GLU A 552 5.06 -12.23 12.52
CA GLU A 552 3.83 -13.03 12.40
C GLU A 552 3.12 -13.23 13.75
N GLY A 553 1.81 -12.99 13.77
CA GLY A 553 0.92 -13.35 14.87
C GLY A 553 1.03 -12.47 16.12
N VAL A 554 1.74 -11.34 16.05
CA VAL A 554 1.96 -10.44 17.20
C VAL A 554 0.87 -9.38 17.29
N ILE A 555 0.46 -9.04 18.52
CA ILE A 555 -0.45 -7.93 18.79
C ILE A 555 0.36 -6.67 19.13
N PHE A 556 0.12 -5.58 18.43
CA PHE A 556 0.61 -4.24 18.78
C PHE A 556 -0.52 -3.45 19.41
N ALA A 557 -0.29 -2.85 20.58
CA ALA A 557 -1.34 -2.11 21.26
C ALA A 557 -0.89 -0.95 22.15
N ASP A 558 -1.85 -0.11 22.53
CA ASP A 558 -1.70 0.97 23.50
C ASP A 558 -0.59 1.97 23.09
N VAL A 559 -0.63 2.44 21.84
CA VAL A 559 0.30 3.43 21.29
C VAL A 559 -0.49 4.68 20.91
N GLY A 560 -0.17 5.82 21.53
CA GLY A 560 -0.91 7.06 21.28
C GLY A 560 0.02 8.26 21.18
N PRO A 561 -0.16 9.17 20.21
CA PRO A 561 0.54 10.45 20.23
C PRO A 561 0.19 11.31 21.42
N ASP A 562 0.93 12.40 21.59
CA ASP A 562 0.53 13.49 22.47
C ASP A 562 -0.69 14.17 21.84
N LEU A 563 -1.88 14.03 22.45
CA LEU A 563 -3.11 14.69 22.03
C LEU A 563 -3.26 16.09 22.64
N SER A 564 -2.31 16.58 23.44
CA SER A 564 -2.38 17.92 24.00
C SER A 564 -1.99 19.09 23.08
N PRO A 565 -1.29 18.90 21.95
CA PRO A 565 -1.20 19.90 20.89
C PRO A 565 -2.51 20.03 20.10
N ASN A 566 -2.60 21.11 19.31
CA ASN A 566 -3.70 21.29 18.36
C ASN A 566 -3.71 20.16 17.32
N ARG A 567 -4.90 19.64 17.02
CA ARG A 567 -5.11 18.58 16.02
C ARG A 567 -5.90 19.16 14.86
N MET A 568 -5.20 19.87 13.97
CA MET A 568 -5.81 20.48 12.78
C MET A 568 -5.71 19.51 11.60
N ASP A 569 -6.52 18.45 11.62
CA ASP A 569 -6.59 17.48 10.53
C ASP A 569 -6.93 18.19 9.21
N THR A 570 -6.19 17.81 8.17
CA THR A 570 -6.38 18.32 6.82
C THR A 570 -7.13 17.33 5.97
N GLN A 571 -6.68 16.07 5.99
CA GLN A 571 -7.33 14.89 5.43
C GLN A 571 -6.48 13.66 5.77
N ALA A 572 -7.13 12.50 5.97
CA ALA A 572 -6.49 11.21 6.17
C ALA A 572 -5.45 11.17 7.31
N ASN A 573 -5.60 12.02 8.33
CA ASN A 573 -4.70 12.14 9.47
C ASN A 573 -3.34 12.82 9.21
N PHE A 574 -3.27 13.62 8.15
CA PHE A 574 -2.28 14.67 7.99
C PHE A 574 -2.78 15.96 8.63
N ALA A 575 -1.86 16.77 9.13
CA ALA A 575 -2.19 17.96 9.89
C ALA A 575 -1.33 19.15 9.48
N ILE A 576 -1.84 20.34 9.77
CA ILE A 576 -1.04 21.57 9.78
C ILE A 576 -0.11 21.49 11.01
N GLY A 577 1.18 21.20 10.78
CA GLY A 577 2.15 20.99 11.86
C GLY A 577 2.79 22.27 12.42
N MET A 578 3.94 22.15 13.08
CA MET A 578 4.66 23.28 13.70
C MET A 578 5.95 23.67 12.95
N SER A 579 6.39 22.88 11.96
CA SER A 579 7.45 23.31 11.03
C SER A 579 6.97 24.37 10.02
N ILE A 580 5.68 24.73 10.12
CA ILE A 580 4.88 25.66 9.31
C ILE A 580 5.52 26.98 8.94
N PHE A 581 6.44 27.55 9.73
CA PHE A 581 7.11 28.80 9.33
C PHE A 581 7.88 28.70 8.00
N ARG A 582 8.11 27.48 7.49
CA ARG A 582 8.75 27.24 6.19
C ARG A 582 7.80 27.31 4.99
N ASN A 583 6.50 27.08 5.19
CA ASN A 583 5.51 26.87 4.11
C ASN A 583 4.34 27.88 4.12
N LEU A 584 4.46 28.96 4.89
CA LEU A 584 3.46 30.05 4.91
C LEU A 584 3.69 31.02 3.75
N PHE A 585 2.61 31.42 3.09
CA PHE A 585 2.62 32.44 2.05
C PHE A 585 1.36 33.32 2.11
N GLU A 586 1.45 34.52 1.53
CA GLU A 586 0.32 35.44 1.48
C GLU A 586 -0.61 35.10 0.30
N ARG A 587 -1.91 35.02 0.57
CA ARG A 587 -2.97 34.87 -0.42
C ARG A 587 -4.22 35.59 0.06
N ASP A 588 -4.85 36.35 -0.84
CA ASP A 588 -6.09 37.10 -0.56
C ASP A 588 -6.02 38.00 0.69
N GLY A 589 -4.83 38.51 1.01
CA GLY A 589 -4.57 39.36 2.17
C GLY A 589 -4.44 38.61 3.50
N PHE A 590 -4.33 37.28 3.48
CA PHE A 590 -4.12 36.44 4.64
C PHE A 590 -2.85 35.58 4.50
N LEU A 591 -2.24 35.24 5.64
CA LEU A 591 -1.18 34.26 5.69
C LEU A 591 -1.82 32.85 5.76
N VAL A 592 -1.49 32.00 4.80
CA VAL A 592 -2.03 30.63 4.70
C VAL A 592 -0.90 29.61 4.59
N ASN A 593 -1.17 28.36 4.98
CA ASN A 593 -0.25 27.26 4.71
C ASN A 593 -0.41 26.78 3.27
N LEU A 594 0.71 26.37 2.67
CA LEU A 594 0.72 25.63 1.42
C LEU A 594 -0.12 24.34 1.55
N HIS A 595 -1.12 24.21 0.66
CA HIS A 595 -2.19 23.20 0.77
C HIS A 595 -1.69 21.75 0.66
N ASN A 596 -0.52 21.51 0.08
CA ASN A 596 -0.11 20.15 -0.28
C ASN A 596 1.06 19.61 0.55
N GLU A 597 1.65 20.45 1.41
CA GLU A 597 2.85 20.15 2.20
C GLU A 597 2.50 20.05 3.68
N TYR A 598 1.68 19.05 4.03
CA TYR A 598 1.27 18.80 5.41
C TYR A 598 2.17 17.80 6.13
N GLU A 599 2.08 17.83 7.46
CA GLU A 599 2.83 16.92 8.31
C GLU A 599 1.96 15.72 8.66
N ARG A 600 2.56 14.54 8.61
CA ARG A 600 1.93 13.33 9.13
C ARG A 600 1.81 13.41 10.65
N ASN A 601 0.67 13.01 11.20
CA ASN A 601 0.56 12.86 12.65
C ASN A 601 1.54 11.79 13.18
N ILE A 602 2.27 12.14 14.24
CA ILE A 602 3.14 11.22 14.96
C ILE A 602 2.27 10.11 15.56
N GLY A 603 2.76 8.87 15.59
CA GLY A 603 2.06 7.75 16.24
C GLY A 603 2.31 6.42 15.53
N GLY A 604 1.88 5.33 16.15
CA GLY A 604 1.85 4.03 15.50
C GLY A 604 3.15 3.22 15.56
N VAL A 605 3.10 2.11 14.82
CA VAL A 605 4.25 1.33 14.38
C VAL A 605 4.81 2.00 13.13
N THR A 606 6.09 2.37 13.13
CA THR A 606 6.71 3.13 12.04
C THR A 606 7.76 2.29 11.31
N VAL A 607 7.64 2.26 9.98
CA VAL A 607 8.57 1.60 9.06
C VAL A 607 9.14 2.67 8.10
N SER A 608 10.37 3.11 8.35
CA SER A 608 11.00 4.20 7.60
C SER A 608 12.24 3.72 6.86
N HIS A 609 12.44 4.19 5.62
CA HIS A 609 13.60 3.90 4.77
C HIS A 609 13.92 2.40 4.68
N SER A 610 12.87 1.59 4.58
CA SER A 610 12.97 0.13 4.77
C SER A 610 12.53 -0.64 3.53
N HIS A 611 13.10 -1.83 3.37
CA HIS A 611 12.67 -2.82 2.37
C HIS A 611 12.50 -4.19 3.03
N ASN A 612 11.73 -5.09 2.39
CA ASN A 612 11.53 -6.46 2.84
C ASN A 612 11.02 -6.53 4.30
N VAL A 613 10.04 -5.70 4.63
CA VAL A 613 9.33 -5.76 5.92
C VAL A 613 8.01 -6.48 5.70
N ARG A 614 7.63 -7.37 6.62
CA ARG A 614 6.38 -8.12 6.54
C ARG A 614 5.65 -8.14 7.88
N PHE A 615 4.35 -7.88 7.85
CA PHE A 615 3.43 -8.16 8.94
C PHE A 615 2.42 -9.19 8.45
N ILE A 616 2.33 -10.33 9.12
CA ILE A 616 1.49 -11.46 8.72
C ILE A 616 0.61 -11.86 9.89
N GLY A 617 -0.71 -11.84 9.74
CA GLY A 617 -1.62 -12.26 10.82
C GLY A 617 -1.49 -11.43 12.11
N CYS A 618 -0.93 -10.23 12.05
CA CYS A 618 -0.75 -9.35 13.21
C CYS A 618 -2.05 -8.61 13.55
N THR A 619 -2.18 -8.17 14.80
CA THR A 619 -3.30 -7.33 15.24
C THR A 619 -2.79 -5.97 15.71
N PHE A 620 -3.42 -4.90 15.27
CA PHE A 620 -3.18 -3.52 15.72
C PHE A 620 -4.44 -3.02 16.40
N THR A 621 -4.35 -2.63 17.68
CA THR A 621 -5.51 -2.17 18.43
C THR A 621 -5.17 -1.16 19.52
N ARG A 622 -6.14 -0.33 19.92
CA ARG A 622 -5.95 0.69 20.97
C ARG A 622 -4.83 1.67 20.61
N PHE A 623 -4.94 2.25 19.42
CA PHE A 623 -4.08 3.35 18.98
C PHE A 623 -4.85 4.67 19.06
N ASP A 624 -4.20 5.79 19.40
CA ASP A 624 -4.87 7.11 19.42
C ASP A 624 -4.60 7.95 18.17
N GLY A 625 -3.66 7.52 17.35
CA GLY A 625 -3.33 8.09 16.04
C GLY A 625 -3.32 6.99 14.98
N PRO A 626 -2.52 7.16 13.92
CA PRO A 626 -2.36 6.11 12.93
C PRO A 626 -1.76 4.83 13.53
N ALA A 627 -2.18 3.66 13.05
CA ALA A 627 -1.69 2.39 13.59
C ALA A 627 -0.36 1.94 12.95
N LEU A 628 -0.30 1.95 11.61
CA LEU A 628 0.89 1.60 10.85
C LEU A 628 1.31 2.74 9.91
N ASN A 629 2.49 3.29 10.19
CA ASN A 629 3.04 4.47 9.55
C ASN A 629 4.27 4.13 8.69
N ILE A 630 4.12 4.29 7.37
CA ILE A 630 5.12 3.91 6.38
C ILE A 630 5.45 5.13 5.52
N PRO A 631 6.26 6.09 5.99
CA PRO A 631 6.58 7.29 5.21
C PRO A 631 7.37 6.95 3.94
N ASN A 632 8.23 5.94 4.01
CA ASN A 632 9.05 5.48 2.89
C ASN A 632 9.39 4.00 3.02
N ALA A 633 8.83 3.17 2.13
CA ALA A 633 9.18 1.76 2.05
C ALA A 633 9.07 1.21 0.63
N ARG A 634 9.82 0.12 0.40
CA ARG A 634 9.83 -0.62 -0.86
C ARG A 634 9.58 -2.11 -0.60
N GLY A 635 8.55 -2.69 -1.20
CA GLY A 635 8.29 -4.12 -1.03
C GLY A 635 7.80 -4.52 0.37
N LEU A 636 7.18 -3.60 1.13
CA LEU A 636 6.48 -3.93 2.38
C LEU A 636 5.28 -4.82 2.06
N VAL A 637 5.02 -5.82 2.91
CA VAL A 637 3.76 -6.59 2.86
C VAL A 637 3.05 -6.56 4.21
N VAL A 638 1.76 -6.25 4.19
CA VAL A 638 0.82 -6.41 5.30
C VAL A 638 -0.24 -7.40 4.84
N ASP A 639 -0.23 -8.60 5.39
CA ASP A 639 -1.05 -9.72 4.94
C ASP A 639 -1.83 -10.33 6.11
N GLY A 640 -3.13 -10.55 5.96
CA GLY A 640 -3.94 -11.21 6.99
C GLY A 640 -4.06 -10.46 8.31
N CYS A 641 -3.73 -9.16 8.36
CA CYS A 641 -3.68 -8.39 9.60
C CYS A 641 -5.05 -7.81 9.98
N THR A 642 -5.26 -7.57 11.28
CA THR A 642 -6.48 -6.91 11.80
C THR A 642 -6.15 -5.55 12.39
N PHE A 643 -6.93 -4.53 12.04
CA PHE A 643 -6.88 -3.18 12.59
C PHE A 643 -8.24 -2.86 13.21
N ASP A 644 -8.26 -2.63 14.52
CA ASP A 644 -9.51 -2.43 15.28
C ASP A 644 -9.29 -1.48 16.47
N ASP A 645 -10.21 -0.55 16.71
CA ASP A 645 -10.09 0.51 17.72
C ASP A 645 -8.85 1.40 17.50
N ILE A 646 -8.83 2.05 16.33
CA ILE A 646 -7.77 2.98 15.91
C ILE A 646 -8.30 4.40 15.92
N GLY A 647 -7.68 5.29 16.69
CA GLY A 647 -8.07 6.69 16.82
C GLY A 647 -7.89 7.50 15.54
N GLY A 648 -6.93 7.09 14.70
CA GLY A 648 -6.59 7.69 13.42
C GLY A 648 -6.78 6.76 12.20
N THR A 649 -5.98 7.00 11.15
CA THR A 649 -5.93 6.15 9.95
C THR A 649 -5.28 4.80 10.25
N ALA A 650 -5.83 3.68 9.79
CA ALA A 650 -5.27 2.37 10.11
C ALA A 650 -3.86 2.18 9.52
N ILE A 651 -3.73 2.44 8.20
CA ILE A 651 -2.47 2.26 7.47
C ILE A 651 -2.19 3.49 6.62
N GLN A 652 -1.00 4.07 6.75
CA GLN A 652 -0.57 5.21 5.94
C GLN A 652 0.74 4.89 5.20
N ILE A 653 0.68 4.73 3.87
CA ILE A 653 1.81 4.40 2.98
C ILE A 653 2.23 5.64 2.17
N GLY A 654 3.52 5.97 2.18
CA GLY A 654 4.08 7.13 1.49
C GLY A 654 3.77 8.45 2.18
N ASP A 655 4.64 9.45 2.01
CA ASP A 655 4.41 10.79 2.55
C ASP A 655 3.81 11.73 1.49
N VAL A 656 3.49 12.96 1.89
CA VAL A 656 2.93 14.02 1.04
C VAL A 656 3.90 15.17 0.78
N SER A 657 5.10 15.12 1.38
CA SER A 657 6.10 16.18 1.27
C SER A 657 6.77 16.29 -0.09
N GLN A 658 7.48 17.40 -0.33
CA GLN A 658 8.35 17.61 -1.50
C GLN A 658 9.25 16.43 -1.82
N PHE A 659 9.85 15.80 -0.81
CA PHE A 659 10.75 14.66 -1.00
C PHE A 659 10.04 13.39 -1.48
N SER A 660 8.71 13.33 -1.34
CA SER A 660 7.89 12.20 -1.80
C SER A 660 7.33 12.43 -3.19
N HIS A 661 6.91 13.65 -3.52
CA HIS A 661 6.37 13.95 -4.85
C HIS A 661 7.44 14.32 -5.89
N HIS A 662 8.63 14.77 -5.47
CA HIS A 662 9.81 14.95 -6.33
C HIS A 662 11.09 14.43 -5.65
N PRO A 663 11.23 13.11 -5.47
CA PRO A 663 12.41 12.54 -4.82
C PRO A 663 13.67 12.77 -5.65
N PHE A 664 14.81 13.00 -4.97
CA PHE A 664 16.11 13.16 -5.62
C PHE A 664 16.58 11.92 -6.38
N SER A 665 16.04 10.74 -6.07
CA SER A 665 16.37 9.46 -6.69
C SER A 665 15.21 8.46 -6.54
N ILE A 666 15.06 7.56 -7.51
CA ILE A 666 14.06 6.48 -7.50
C ILE A 666 14.16 5.55 -6.27
N ASN A 667 15.32 5.51 -5.61
CA ASN A 667 15.50 4.74 -4.38
C ASN A 667 14.73 5.32 -3.19
N TRP A 668 14.35 6.60 -3.27
CA TRP A 668 13.54 7.30 -2.27
C TRP A 668 12.05 7.27 -2.61
N THR A 669 11.65 6.64 -3.72
CA THR A 669 10.24 6.48 -4.06
C THR A 669 9.62 5.34 -3.25
N THR A 670 8.49 5.61 -2.61
CA THR A 670 7.63 4.58 -2.01
C THR A 670 7.03 3.73 -3.12
N ARG A 671 7.32 2.43 -3.15
CA ARG A 671 6.88 1.56 -4.25
C ARG A 671 6.72 0.09 -3.91
N ASP A 672 5.93 -0.60 -4.71
CA ASP A 672 5.78 -2.06 -4.67
C ASP A 672 5.32 -2.60 -3.29
N ASN A 673 4.57 -1.80 -2.54
CA ASN A 673 4.04 -2.21 -1.23
C ASN A 673 2.70 -2.93 -1.40
N VAL A 674 2.36 -3.81 -0.47
CA VAL A 674 1.16 -4.63 -0.53
C VAL A 674 0.40 -4.58 0.80
N VAL A 675 -0.91 -4.36 0.74
CA VAL A 675 -1.85 -4.55 1.84
C VAL A 675 -2.93 -5.51 1.34
N ALA A 676 -2.95 -6.72 1.89
CA ALA A 676 -3.83 -7.78 1.44
C ALA A 676 -4.50 -8.56 2.56
N ASN A 677 -5.70 -9.06 2.28
CA ASN A 677 -6.42 -9.99 3.17
C ASN A 677 -6.60 -9.44 4.60
N CYS A 678 -6.59 -8.11 4.79
CA CYS A 678 -6.70 -7.49 6.09
C CYS A 678 -8.17 -7.16 6.44
N VAL A 679 -8.47 -7.13 7.73
CA VAL A 679 -9.73 -6.61 8.27
C VAL A 679 -9.46 -5.27 8.94
N ILE A 680 -10.09 -4.20 8.45
CA ILE A 680 -9.89 -2.83 8.93
C ILE A 680 -11.24 -2.27 9.36
N ARG A 681 -11.40 -2.03 10.66
CA ARG A 681 -12.67 -1.56 11.22
C ARG A 681 -12.49 -0.66 12.41
N ASN A 682 -13.54 0.10 12.74
CA ASN A 682 -13.55 0.98 13.92
C ASN A 682 -12.29 1.87 13.98
N CYS A 683 -11.94 2.45 12.83
CA CYS A 683 -10.81 3.36 12.66
C CYS A 683 -11.31 4.82 12.60
N GLY A 684 -10.44 5.80 12.87
CA GLY A 684 -10.82 7.20 12.94
C GLY A 684 -11.71 7.55 14.13
N VAL A 685 -11.71 6.74 15.21
CA VAL A 685 -12.64 6.93 16.34
C VAL A 685 -12.41 8.22 17.13
N LEU A 686 -11.22 8.82 17.01
CA LEU A 686 -10.89 10.13 17.59
C LEU A 686 -10.79 11.22 16.53
N GLN A 687 -10.24 10.88 15.36
CA GLN A 687 -9.94 11.82 14.29
C GLN A 687 -10.79 11.46 13.08
N GLU A 688 -12.01 12.00 13.00
CA GLU A 688 -13.04 11.54 12.07
C GLU A 688 -12.69 11.75 10.58
N GLY A 689 -11.71 12.61 10.23
CA GLY A 689 -11.19 12.73 8.86
C GLY A 689 -10.18 11.65 8.45
N SER A 690 -9.99 10.63 9.29
CA SER A 690 -9.13 9.47 9.01
C SER A 690 -9.78 8.49 8.04
N VAL A 691 -8.94 7.70 7.38
CA VAL A 691 -9.37 6.66 6.42
C VAL A 691 -8.95 5.27 6.90
N GLY A 692 -9.38 4.21 6.20
CA GLY A 692 -8.86 2.87 6.45
C GLY A 692 -7.42 2.76 5.99
N ILE A 693 -7.22 2.92 4.68
CA ILE A 693 -5.89 2.87 4.05
C ILE A 693 -5.64 4.17 3.30
N PHE A 694 -4.54 4.83 3.62
CA PHE A 694 -4.01 5.97 2.89
C PHE A 694 -2.76 5.57 2.11
N VAL A 695 -2.68 6.01 0.85
CA VAL A 695 -1.48 5.93 0.02
C VAL A 695 -1.20 7.31 -0.54
N GLY A 696 -0.08 7.93 -0.18
CA GLY A 696 0.38 9.22 -0.70
C GLY A 696 1.03 9.09 -2.08
N TYR A 697 2.16 9.76 -2.29
CA TYR A 697 2.93 9.64 -3.53
C TYR A 697 3.66 8.30 -3.59
N ALA A 698 3.03 7.30 -4.20
CA ALA A 698 3.55 5.94 -4.29
C ALA A 698 3.31 5.30 -5.67
N ASN A 699 4.17 4.33 -6.00
CA ASN A 699 4.12 3.63 -7.28
C ASN A 699 3.99 2.12 -7.14
N GLY A 700 3.00 1.50 -7.78
CA GLY A 700 2.87 0.04 -7.75
C GLY A 700 2.40 -0.51 -6.40
N THR A 701 1.73 0.29 -5.58
CA THR A 701 1.11 -0.20 -4.34
C THR A 701 -0.10 -1.05 -4.68
N VAL A 702 -0.24 -2.21 -4.04
CA VAL A 702 -1.37 -3.12 -4.20
C VAL A 702 -2.19 -3.13 -2.92
N ILE A 703 -3.49 -2.86 -3.04
CA ILE A 703 -4.47 -2.98 -1.96
C ILE A 703 -5.51 -3.99 -2.44
N ALA A 704 -5.46 -5.22 -1.92
CA ALA A 704 -6.26 -6.32 -2.45
C ALA A 704 -6.97 -7.18 -1.40
N ASN A 705 -8.21 -7.59 -1.68
CA ASN A 705 -8.96 -8.54 -0.84
C ASN A 705 -9.09 -8.10 0.64
N ASN A 706 -9.15 -6.81 0.92
CA ASN A 706 -9.35 -6.31 2.29
C ASN A 706 -10.85 -6.13 2.58
N GLU A 707 -11.24 -6.35 3.84
CA GLU A 707 -12.57 -6.01 4.35
C GLU A 707 -12.47 -4.73 5.19
N ILE A 708 -13.14 -3.65 4.76
CA ILE A 708 -13.01 -2.31 5.36
C ILE A 708 -14.39 -1.77 5.73
N TYR A 709 -14.67 -1.55 7.02
CA TYR A 709 -16.00 -1.14 7.46
C TYR A 709 -16.09 -0.43 8.82
N ASN A 710 -17.19 0.26 9.07
CA ASN A 710 -17.43 1.07 10.28
C ASN A 710 -16.42 2.21 10.44
N LEU A 711 -16.26 3.02 9.39
CA LEU A 711 -15.34 4.16 9.37
C LEU A 711 -16.13 5.48 9.27
N PRO A 712 -15.64 6.57 9.92
CA PRO A 712 -16.30 7.87 9.87
C PRO A 712 -16.22 8.52 8.48
N TYR A 713 -15.18 8.25 7.71
CA TYR A 713 -14.88 8.85 6.41
C TYR A 713 -14.54 7.77 5.37
N SER A 714 -13.60 8.01 4.45
CA SER A 714 -13.32 7.15 3.30
C SER A 714 -12.70 5.81 3.70
N GLY A 715 -12.98 4.77 2.90
CA GLY A 715 -12.35 3.45 3.07
C GLY A 715 -10.88 3.46 2.66
N ILE A 716 -10.62 3.80 1.40
CA ILE A 716 -9.29 3.86 0.80
C ILE A 716 -9.09 5.23 0.14
N SER A 717 -7.96 5.89 0.41
CA SER A 717 -7.54 7.15 -0.23
C SER A 717 -6.18 6.97 -0.90
N VAL A 718 -6.07 7.22 -2.21
CA VAL A 718 -4.84 7.03 -2.99
C VAL A 718 -4.45 8.28 -3.79
N GLY A 719 -3.21 8.73 -3.62
CA GLY A 719 -2.67 9.94 -4.21
C GLY A 719 -2.84 11.16 -3.29
N TRP A 720 -2.31 12.29 -3.76
CA TRP A 720 -2.31 13.56 -3.03
C TRP A 720 -2.17 14.73 -4.01
N GLY A 721 -2.30 15.96 -3.50
CA GLY A 721 -1.81 17.17 -4.16
C GLY A 721 -2.80 17.88 -5.08
N TRP A 722 -4.01 17.34 -5.26
CA TRP A 722 -5.07 17.93 -6.10
C TRP A 722 -4.63 18.26 -7.54
N GLY A 723 -3.54 17.63 -7.98
CA GLY A 723 -2.93 17.82 -9.28
C GLY A 723 -1.90 18.95 -9.39
N GLU A 724 -1.61 19.67 -8.31
CA GLU A 724 -0.70 20.82 -8.31
C GLU A 724 0.78 20.42 -8.41
N GLU A 725 1.15 19.28 -7.84
CA GLU A 725 2.49 18.73 -7.91
C GLU A 725 2.78 18.01 -9.23
N ASP A 726 1.77 17.79 -10.07
CA ASP A 726 1.96 17.13 -11.36
C ASP A 726 2.66 18.04 -12.37
N ALA A 727 3.19 17.43 -13.44
CA ALA A 727 3.80 18.18 -14.54
C ALA A 727 2.81 19.18 -15.15
N GLY A 728 3.13 20.48 -15.09
CA GLY A 728 2.28 21.58 -15.53
C GLY A 728 1.40 22.20 -14.43
N GLY A 729 1.24 21.51 -13.30
CA GLY A 729 0.42 21.90 -12.15
C GLY A 729 -1.09 21.79 -12.37
N GLY A 730 -1.84 22.26 -11.37
CA GLY A 730 -3.28 22.37 -11.40
C GLY A 730 -3.73 23.83 -11.40
N ASN A 731 -4.86 24.08 -10.75
CA ASN A 731 -5.56 25.36 -10.76
C ASN A 731 -5.43 26.13 -9.44
N TYR A 732 -4.99 25.50 -8.35
CA TYR A 732 -4.74 26.20 -7.10
C TYR A 732 -3.51 27.09 -7.22
N PRO A 733 -3.55 28.28 -6.61
CA PRO A 733 -2.41 29.17 -6.57
C PRO A 733 -1.35 28.62 -5.59
N ILE A 734 -0.36 27.93 -6.13
CA ILE A 734 0.84 27.49 -5.41
C ILE A 734 2.09 28.25 -5.90
N PRO A 735 3.12 28.48 -5.05
CA PRO A 735 4.27 29.33 -5.38
C PRO A 735 5.26 28.70 -6.38
N PHE A 736 5.01 27.50 -6.87
CA PHE A 736 5.87 26.76 -7.80
C PHE A 736 5.06 25.95 -8.81
N LYS A 737 5.70 25.52 -9.90
CA LYS A 737 5.16 24.55 -10.86
C LYS A 737 6.26 23.59 -11.28
N TYR A 738 5.92 22.31 -11.43
CA TYR A 738 6.87 21.29 -11.83
C TYR A 738 6.75 20.97 -13.32
N ALA A 739 7.90 20.72 -13.96
CA ALA A 739 7.95 20.24 -15.35
C ALA A 739 8.02 18.70 -15.44
N THR A 740 8.30 18.05 -14.32
CA THR A 740 8.42 16.60 -14.18
C THR A 740 7.17 16.04 -13.51
N PRO A 741 6.77 14.79 -13.83
CA PRO A 741 5.66 14.15 -13.15
C PRO A 741 6.04 13.74 -11.72
N THR A 742 5.03 13.59 -10.87
CA THR A 742 5.16 12.89 -9.57
C THR A 742 5.42 11.39 -9.80
N PRO A 743 5.93 10.64 -8.80
CA PRO A 743 6.13 9.20 -8.94
C PRO A 743 4.82 8.39 -8.88
N SER A 744 3.68 9.02 -8.57
CA SER A 744 2.39 8.35 -8.42
C SER A 744 1.98 7.60 -9.68
N GLY A 745 1.55 6.34 -9.53
CA GLY A 745 1.07 5.54 -10.65
C GLY A 745 1.19 4.05 -10.41
N ALA A 746 0.70 3.25 -11.37
CA ALA A 746 0.72 1.79 -11.32
C ALA A 746 0.08 1.17 -10.06
N ASN A 747 -0.69 1.94 -9.27
CA ASN A 747 -1.32 1.45 -8.05
C ASN A 747 -2.51 0.56 -8.42
N ARG A 748 -2.83 -0.41 -7.58
CA ARG A 748 -3.92 -1.37 -7.81
C ARG A 748 -4.78 -1.46 -6.57
N ILE A 749 -6.04 -1.08 -6.72
CA ILE A 749 -7.06 -1.14 -5.68
C ILE A 749 -8.07 -2.18 -6.15
N GLU A 750 -7.91 -3.42 -5.72
CA GLU A 750 -8.61 -4.54 -6.35
C GLU A 750 -9.31 -5.52 -5.39
N ASN A 751 -10.55 -5.89 -5.73
CA ASN A 751 -11.33 -6.90 -5.01
C ASN A 751 -11.48 -6.63 -3.50
N ASN A 752 -11.46 -5.37 -3.07
CA ASN A 752 -11.74 -5.01 -1.67
C ASN A 752 -13.25 -4.98 -1.43
N HIS A 753 -13.65 -5.34 -0.22
CA HIS A 753 -15.03 -5.26 0.25
C HIS A 753 -15.16 -4.08 1.23
N ILE A 754 -15.87 -3.03 0.83
CA ILE A 754 -15.90 -1.74 1.53
C ILE A 754 -17.34 -1.36 1.83
N TYR A 755 -17.72 -1.32 3.11
CA TYR A 755 -19.09 -1.03 3.49
C TYR A 755 -19.21 -0.32 4.84
N ASN A 756 -20.33 0.36 5.10
CA ASN A 756 -20.50 1.16 6.33
C ASN A 756 -19.33 2.14 6.56
N VAL A 757 -18.80 2.74 5.49
CA VAL A 757 -17.88 3.89 5.57
C VAL A 757 -18.64 5.18 5.30
N MET A 758 -17.98 6.34 5.37
CA MET A 758 -18.61 7.67 5.21
C MET A 758 -19.74 7.93 6.23
N GLN A 759 -19.63 7.34 7.43
CA GLN A 759 -20.70 7.36 8.44
C GLN A 759 -20.88 8.72 9.13
N LYS A 760 -19.86 9.58 9.11
CA LYS A 760 -19.85 10.85 9.86
C LYS A 760 -19.32 12.04 9.09
N ARG A 761 -18.40 11.84 8.14
CA ARG A 761 -17.78 12.88 7.31
C ARG A 761 -18.29 12.81 5.88
N ASP A 762 -18.16 13.92 5.16
CA ASP A 762 -18.61 14.11 3.77
C ASP A 762 -17.41 14.36 2.84
N ASP A 763 -17.66 14.44 1.53
CA ASP A 763 -16.67 14.69 0.46
C ASP A 763 -15.62 13.58 0.29
N GLY A 764 -16.07 12.32 0.30
CA GLY A 764 -15.20 11.13 0.22
C GLY A 764 -15.88 9.92 -0.40
N GLY A 765 -15.23 8.76 -0.36
CA GLY A 765 -15.75 7.56 -0.99
C GLY A 765 -15.31 6.26 -0.32
N GLY A 766 -15.90 5.14 -0.74
CA GLY A 766 -15.32 3.83 -0.49
C GLY A 766 -13.89 3.77 -1.03
N VAL A 767 -13.69 4.26 -2.25
CA VAL A 767 -12.36 4.52 -2.84
C VAL A 767 -12.30 5.97 -3.32
N TYR A 768 -11.30 6.71 -2.86
CA TYR A 768 -11.05 8.11 -3.18
C TYR A 768 -9.65 8.29 -3.78
N THR A 769 -9.50 9.15 -4.80
CA THR A 769 -8.20 9.42 -5.42
C THR A 769 -7.89 10.89 -5.66
N LEU A 770 -6.60 11.23 -5.70
CA LEU A 770 -6.06 12.56 -6.07
C LEU A 770 -4.86 12.46 -7.02
N GLY A 771 -4.68 13.48 -7.85
CA GLY A 771 -3.48 13.64 -8.70
C GLY A 771 -3.34 12.63 -9.86
N ASN A 772 -2.39 12.87 -10.77
CA ASN A 772 -2.14 11.95 -11.88
C ASN A 772 -1.53 10.65 -11.37
N GLN A 773 -2.06 9.52 -11.83
CA GLN A 773 -1.57 8.19 -11.43
C GLN A 773 -1.48 7.22 -12.61
N PRO A 774 -0.60 7.44 -13.60
CA PRO A 774 -0.52 6.62 -14.81
C PRO A 774 -0.43 5.12 -14.56
N GLY A 775 -1.33 4.37 -15.20
CA GLY A 775 -1.38 2.91 -15.12
C GLY A 775 -2.02 2.37 -13.84
N THR A 776 -2.61 3.23 -13.01
CA THR A 776 -3.38 2.83 -11.83
C THR A 776 -4.72 2.25 -12.23
N VAL A 777 -5.21 1.25 -11.46
CA VAL A 777 -6.51 0.62 -11.67
C VAL A 777 -7.30 0.44 -10.37
N ILE A 778 -8.60 0.71 -10.44
CA ILE A 778 -9.61 0.38 -9.44
C ILE A 778 -10.46 -0.77 -10.02
N LEU A 779 -10.20 -2.00 -9.57
CA LEU A 779 -10.66 -3.23 -10.22
C LEU A 779 -11.50 -4.11 -9.29
N GLY A 780 -12.74 -4.45 -9.65
CA GLY A 780 -13.43 -5.57 -8.99
C GLY A 780 -13.84 -5.34 -7.53
N ASN A 781 -13.79 -4.09 -7.02
CA ASN A 781 -14.16 -3.82 -5.63
C ASN A 781 -15.68 -3.94 -5.45
N HIS A 782 -16.09 -4.39 -4.26
CA HIS A 782 -17.49 -4.45 -3.83
C HIS A 782 -17.73 -3.37 -2.78
N ILE A 783 -18.46 -2.32 -3.14
CA ILE A 783 -18.60 -1.11 -2.32
C ILE A 783 -20.10 -0.85 -2.07
N HIS A 784 -20.54 -0.86 -0.81
CA HIS A 784 -21.98 -0.68 -0.53
C HIS A 784 -22.28 -0.17 0.88
N ASP A 785 -23.54 0.23 1.15
CA ASP A 785 -23.99 0.72 2.46
C ASP A 785 -23.13 1.87 3.03
N ASN A 786 -22.61 2.75 2.16
CA ASN A 786 -21.79 3.89 2.58
C ASN A 786 -22.63 5.17 2.63
N GLY A 787 -22.53 5.89 3.75
CA GLY A 787 -23.26 7.13 3.97
C GLY A 787 -23.58 7.36 5.44
N PRO A 788 -24.19 8.50 5.79
CA PRO A 788 -24.85 9.45 4.89
C PRO A 788 -23.92 10.43 4.15
N GLY A 789 -22.63 10.48 4.46
CA GLY A 789 -21.66 11.31 3.71
C GLY A 789 -21.51 10.84 2.26
N GLY A 790 -21.49 11.79 1.33
CA GLY A 790 -21.31 11.52 -0.10
C GLY A 790 -19.89 11.87 -0.59
N PRO A 791 -19.53 11.49 -1.82
CA PRO A 791 -20.18 10.54 -2.72
C PRO A 791 -20.39 9.11 -2.20
N GLY A 792 -19.50 8.57 -1.35
CA GLY A 792 -19.65 7.23 -0.74
C GLY A 792 -19.32 6.03 -1.64
N GLY A 793 -19.38 6.17 -2.97
CA GLY A 793 -18.93 5.17 -3.95
C GLY A 793 -17.44 5.29 -4.31
N ILE A 794 -17.12 5.28 -5.61
CA ILE A 794 -15.79 5.61 -6.13
C ILE A 794 -15.74 7.11 -6.46
N TYR A 795 -14.71 7.80 -5.98
CA TYR A 795 -14.56 9.24 -6.13
C TYR A 795 -13.18 9.59 -6.68
N LEU A 796 -13.14 10.00 -7.96
CA LEU A 796 -11.97 10.59 -8.59
C LEU A 796 -11.97 12.10 -8.38
N ASP A 797 -11.32 12.56 -7.32
CA ASP A 797 -11.26 13.96 -6.95
C ASP A 797 -10.18 14.72 -7.74
N GLU A 798 -9.96 16.00 -7.45
CA GLU A 798 -9.13 16.91 -8.22
C GLU A 798 -7.76 16.34 -8.58
N GLY A 799 -7.35 16.58 -9.82
CA GLY A 799 -6.12 16.02 -10.34
C GLY A 799 -6.18 14.53 -10.70
N SER A 800 -7.18 13.75 -10.30
CA SER A 800 -7.24 12.33 -10.65
C SER A 800 -7.19 12.12 -12.17
N GLY A 801 -6.15 11.44 -12.66
CA GLY A 801 -5.90 11.28 -14.10
C GLY A 801 -5.12 10.00 -14.41
N TYR A 802 -5.36 9.45 -15.60
CA TYR A 802 -4.75 8.19 -16.09
C TYR A 802 -5.09 6.96 -15.24
N ILE A 803 -6.30 6.93 -14.69
CA ILE A 803 -6.82 5.86 -13.83
C ILE A 803 -7.88 5.06 -14.60
N GLU A 804 -7.76 3.74 -14.52
CA GLU A 804 -8.77 2.81 -15.01
C GLU A 804 -9.74 2.41 -13.89
N VAL A 805 -11.05 2.41 -14.15
CA VAL A 805 -12.10 2.01 -13.21
C VAL A 805 -12.94 0.92 -13.86
N THR A 806 -12.77 -0.33 -13.43
CA THR A 806 -13.42 -1.46 -14.11
C THR A 806 -13.83 -2.62 -13.21
N GLY A 807 -14.90 -3.32 -13.57
CA GLY A 807 -15.34 -4.53 -12.89
C GLY A 807 -15.90 -4.32 -11.47
N ASN A 808 -16.03 -3.08 -11.00
CA ASN A 808 -16.49 -2.79 -9.65
C ASN A 808 -18.01 -2.97 -9.54
N ARG A 809 -18.48 -3.41 -8.37
CA ARG A 809 -19.90 -3.47 -8.01
C ARG A 809 -20.17 -2.49 -6.89
N VAL A 810 -20.99 -1.47 -7.16
CA VAL A 810 -21.27 -0.39 -6.19
C VAL A 810 -22.75 -0.06 -6.11
N TYR A 811 -23.35 -0.16 -4.92
CA TYR A 811 -24.78 0.10 -4.68
C TYR A 811 -25.01 0.61 -3.25
N ASP A 812 -26.20 1.12 -2.93
CA ASP A 812 -26.53 1.65 -1.58
C ASP A 812 -25.53 2.69 -1.05
N VAL A 813 -25.13 3.62 -1.92
CA VAL A 813 -24.29 4.78 -1.60
C VAL A 813 -24.93 6.06 -2.15
N VAL A 814 -24.52 7.23 -1.64
CA VAL A 814 -25.07 8.54 -2.10
C VAL A 814 -24.87 8.74 -3.62
N LYS A 815 -23.67 8.43 -4.12
CA LYS A 815 -23.32 8.47 -5.55
C LYS A 815 -22.29 7.38 -5.87
N PRO A 816 -22.64 6.36 -6.69
CA PRO A 816 -21.75 5.23 -6.98
C PRO A 816 -20.42 5.61 -7.64
N MET A 817 -20.42 6.61 -8.52
CA MET A 817 -19.22 7.13 -9.19
C MET A 817 -19.26 8.65 -9.23
N ASN A 818 -18.23 9.32 -8.74
CA ASN A 818 -18.09 10.78 -8.76
C ASN A 818 -16.77 11.22 -9.39
N TYR A 819 -16.86 12.27 -10.21
CA TYR A 819 -15.72 12.93 -10.82
C TYR A 819 -15.70 14.39 -10.36
N ASN A 820 -14.59 14.82 -9.79
CA ASN A 820 -14.29 16.24 -9.51
C ASN A 820 -12.95 16.66 -10.16
N ASN A 821 -12.41 15.84 -11.06
CA ASN A 821 -11.18 16.06 -11.81
C ASN A 821 -11.37 16.90 -13.09
N HIS A 822 -12.44 17.69 -13.16
CA HIS A 822 -12.82 18.45 -14.36
C HIS A 822 -11.96 19.69 -14.58
N ALA A 823 -11.48 20.30 -13.50
CA ALA A 823 -10.81 21.61 -13.55
C ALA A 823 -9.53 21.58 -14.40
N GLN A 824 -8.85 20.42 -14.49
CA GLN A 824 -7.65 20.19 -15.31
C GLN A 824 -7.92 19.31 -16.55
N ASP A 825 -9.18 19.10 -16.94
CA ASP A 825 -9.62 18.22 -18.05
C ASP A 825 -9.12 16.77 -17.95
N ARG A 826 -8.85 16.29 -16.73
CA ARG A 826 -8.26 14.97 -16.50
C ARG A 826 -9.26 13.83 -16.63
N ILE A 827 -10.56 14.12 -16.58
CA ILE A 827 -11.60 13.13 -16.89
C ILE A 827 -11.37 12.43 -18.24
N SER A 828 -10.84 13.15 -19.23
CA SER A 828 -10.52 12.60 -20.57
C SER A 828 -9.41 11.53 -20.56
N THR A 829 -8.66 11.45 -19.45
CA THR A 829 -7.55 10.50 -19.26
C THR A 829 -7.94 9.29 -18.42
N CYS A 830 -9.12 9.31 -17.81
CA CYS A 830 -9.66 8.21 -17.03
C CYS A 830 -10.59 7.36 -17.90
N PHE A 831 -10.63 6.05 -17.63
CA PHE A 831 -11.44 5.12 -18.39
C PHE A 831 -12.32 4.31 -17.45
N GLU A 832 -13.61 4.25 -17.76
CA GLU A 832 -14.62 3.53 -16.98
C GLU A 832 -15.29 2.49 -17.86
N HIS A 833 -15.23 1.20 -17.49
CA HIS A 833 -15.90 0.14 -18.23
C HIS A 833 -16.20 -1.10 -17.39
N GLY A 834 -17.28 -1.83 -17.70
CA GLY A 834 -17.58 -3.11 -17.07
C GLY A 834 -17.91 -3.04 -15.58
N ASN A 835 -18.27 -1.87 -15.05
CA ASN A 835 -18.75 -1.71 -13.67
C ASN A 835 -20.27 -1.93 -13.61
N SER A 836 -20.74 -2.34 -12.43
CA SER A 836 -22.16 -2.48 -12.10
C SER A 836 -22.51 -1.45 -11.01
N TRP A 837 -23.45 -0.57 -11.33
CA TRP A 837 -23.84 0.58 -10.51
C TRP A 837 -25.31 0.45 -10.07
N ASN A 838 -25.57 0.46 -8.76
CA ASN A 838 -26.88 0.27 -8.13
C ASN A 838 -27.51 -1.13 -8.35
N GLU A 839 -26.70 -2.19 -8.45
CA GLU A 839 -27.14 -3.58 -8.62
C GLU A 839 -26.41 -4.57 -7.69
#